data_AF-A0A101UUJ9-F1
#
_entry.id   AF-A0A101UUJ9-F1
#
_cell.length_a   1.000
_cell.length_b   1.000
_cell.length_c   1.000
_cell.angle_alpha   90.00
_cell.angle_beta   90.00
_cell.angle_gamma   90.00
#
_symmetry.space_group_name_H-M   'P 1'
#
loop_
_entity.id
_entity.type
_entity.pdbx_description
1 polymer ?
#
loop_
_entity_poly.entity_id
_entity_poly.type
_entity_poly.pdbx_seq_one_letter_code
_entity_poly.pdbx_strand_id
1 'polypeptide(L)'
;MRLHQLDITAFGPFGGFQTVDFDDLSAAGLFLLHGPTGAGKTSVLDAVCYALYGAVPGARQSGQGMTLRSDHAPVGARTEVRLELTVAGRRLEITRQPPWERPKKKGRPGTTVDKAQSWLREYDAQDASWKGLSRSHQEIGEEITQLLGMSREQFCQVVLLPQGDFARFLRADAEARGKLLGRLFDTQRFAEVEKRLAERRRAAEARVRDGDAALLADAHRMQQAAGGAMELPELAPGEPGLAEAILGAAAVARSTAREQLTVAHCRLTAAESAQADADRALADVRELARLQRRFEETRERAARLEEHADGHREAQARMERARKAEAVAPALELRDAADAEHRRAASAQAHARAPLPETFADAGAAGLAAAARRAAEELGGLESARRAEQRLAALVDERADLDRQERADEDILQEAESWLAGWETTRSALHARIESAQEAAGRAEQLAVQRDPAQRRLQAARQRDEFAGDTDAAQQRALKSAERAVQARAHWLDLKEQRLNGIAAELAANLTDGEPCAVCGATEHPAPARKVAGHVDREAEERALAAYQQADERRAEDERRLGLVREALAAASAEAGDTPTDQLAREVEELEQAYAQARGAASELHAANEELRRAEQEHERRTAARQQTAVRAASRVGHRERLDREKASLQEELTQARGTAVSVAVRATQLERQVALLTDAADTSRVAEESAERLKSADARLADAAFRAGFDTPRAAADALLDDAAHRELQRRLDAWQSEEAAVRAVLAEADTAAAAQQPPADLTAAERSAAAAAQRLRAAASARDAAARRCTELDRLSARVAAGVRELAPRRAEHDRVARLAGLAAGTSADNERKMRLESYVLAARLEQVAAAATVRLQRMSSGRYTLVHSDDRTGRGRSGLGLHVVDAWTGRERDTATLSGGETFFASLALALGLADVVTDEAGGIRLDTLFIDEGFGSLDDQTLDEVLDVLDSLRERDRSVGIVSHVADLRRRIHAQLEVVKGRSGSVLRQRGH
;
A
#
# COMPACT_ATOMS: atom_id res chain seq x y z
N MET A 1 13.19 48.18 -32.68
CA MET A 1 12.16 49.16 -32.32
C MET A 1 12.78 50.51 -32.54
N ARG A 2 12.24 51.25 -33.50
CA ARG A 2 12.70 52.57 -33.90
C ARG A 2 11.53 53.55 -33.81
N LEU A 3 11.72 54.68 -33.14
CA LEU A 3 10.72 55.75 -33.10
C LEU A 3 10.92 56.68 -34.29
N HIS A 4 9.85 57.09 -34.96
CA HIS A 4 9.88 57.98 -36.12
C HIS A 4 9.36 59.38 -35.77
N GLN A 5 8.14 59.47 -35.25
CA GLN A 5 7.51 60.75 -34.94
C GLN A 5 6.63 60.64 -33.69
N LEU A 6 6.63 61.70 -32.87
CA LEU A 6 5.75 61.82 -31.71
C LEU A 6 5.05 63.18 -31.72
N ASP A 7 3.73 63.16 -31.77
CA ASP A 7 2.90 64.35 -31.57
C ASP A 7 2.24 64.34 -30.21
N ILE A 8 2.30 65.49 -29.53
CA ILE A 8 1.80 65.68 -28.18
C ILE A 8 0.87 66.89 -28.18
N THR A 9 -0.38 66.70 -27.76
CA THR A 9 -1.35 67.79 -27.60
C THR A 9 -1.97 67.76 -26.22
N ALA A 10 -1.95 68.90 -25.52
CA ALA A 10 -2.62 69.09 -24.23
C ALA A 10 -2.27 68.02 -23.18
N PHE A 11 -1.01 67.58 -23.12
CA PHE A 11 -0.51 66.49 -22.28
C PHE A 11 0.64 66.97 -21.39
N GLY A 12 0.54 66.72 -20.08
CA GLY A 12 1.54 67.14 -19.09
C GLY A 12 1.82 68.66 -19.12
N PRO A 13 3.08 69.12 -19.29
CA PRO A 13 3.41 70.55 -19.36
C PRO A 13 3.12 71.17 -20.74
N PHE A 14 2.76 70.38 -21.75
CA PHE A 14 2.53 70.84 -23.12
C PHE A 14 1.05 71.20 -23.33
N GLY A 15 0.72 72.49 -23.26
CA GLY A 15 -0.65 72.98 -23.44
C GLY A 15 -1.12 73.04 -24.90
N GLY A 16 -0.19 73.27 -25.84
CA GLY A 16 -0.44 73.30 -27.29
C GLY A 16 0.00 72.03 -28.01
N PHE A 17 -0.16 72.01 -29.34
CA PHE A 17 0.36 70.95 -30.22
C PHE A 17 1.90 71.05 -30.31
N GLN A 18 2.60 69.94 -30.11
CA GLN A 18 4.05 69.80 -30.23
C GLN A 18 4.36 68.56 -31.05
N THR A 19 5.39 68.62 -31.90
CA THR A 19 5.87 67.48 -32.69
C THR A 19 7.34 67.25 -32.40
N VAL A 20 7.75 65.99 -32.40
CA VAL A 20 9.15 65.54 -32.32
C VAL A 20 9.41 64.62 -33.49
N ASP A 21 10.36 64.99 -34.34
CA ASP A 21 10.85 64.13 -35.42
C ASP A 21 12.08 63.36 -34.91
N PHE A 22 11.88 62.08 -34.58
CA PHE A 22 12.96 61.21 -34.13
C PHE A 22 13.84 60.73 -35.26
N ASP A 23 13.39 60.71 -36.52
CA ASP A 23 14.24 60.35 -37.65
C ASP A 23 15.31 61.43 -37.89
N ASP A 24 14.93 62.70 -37.81
CA ASP A 24 15.88 63.82 -37.90
C ASP A 24 16.83 63.88 -36.68
N LEU A 25 16.31 63.66 -35.46
CA LEU A 25 17.16 63.56 -34.26
C LEU A 25 18.12 62.37 -34.30
N SER A 26 17.67 61.23 -34.82
CA SER A 26 18.46 59.99 -34.87
C SER A 26 19.40 59.89 -36.06
N ALA A 27 19.34 60.83 -37.03
CA ALA A 27 20.26 60.87 -38.17
C ALA A 27 21.74 60.95 -37.75
N ALA A 28 22.01 61.60 -36.62
CA ALA A 28 23.35 61.68 -36.01
C ALA A 28 23.66 60.50 -35.06
N GLY A 29 22.72 59.57 -34.84
CA GLY A 29 22.83 58.42 -33.93
C GLY A 29 22.79 58.75 -32.43
N LEU A 30 23.21 59.97 -32.04
CA LEU A 30 23.14 60.48 -30.67
C LEU A 30 22.44 61.85 -30.68
N PHE A 31 21.43 62.02 -29.81
CA PHE A 31 20.76 63.32 -29.65
C PHE A 31 20.56 63.70 -28.19
N LEU A 32 20.46 65.01 -27.93
CA LEU A 32 20.35 65.57 -26.58
C LEU A 32 18.98 66.20 -26.34
N LEU A 33 18.22 65.68 -25.38
CA LEU A 33 17.03 66.31 -24.83
C LEU A 33 17.42 67.20 -23.64
N HIS A 34 17.39 68.53 -23.82
CA HIS A 34 17.79 69.48 -22.78
C HIS A 34 16.74 70.56 -22.50
N GLY A 35 16.86 71.21 -21.35
CA GLY A 35 15.94 72.25 -20.89
C GLY A 35 16.05 72.44 -19.38
N PRO A 36 15.53 73.54 -18.82
CA PRO A 36 15.61 73.79 -17.38
C PRO A 36 14.93 72.67 -16.57
N THR A 37 15.33 72.51 -15.32
CA THR A 37 14.72 71.51 -14.42
C THR A 37 13.22 71.79 -14.28
N GLY A 38 12.40 70.74 -14.37
CA GLY A 38 10.94 70.88 -14.36
C GLY A 38 10.33 71.53 -15.61
N ALA A 39 11.06 71.63 -16.73
CA ALA A 39 10.52 72.11 -18.01
C ALA A 39 9.68 71.08 -18.77
N GLY A 40 9.72 69.79 -18.39
CA GLY A 40 8.94 68.74 -19.07
C GLY A 40 9.75 67.77 -19.95
N LYS A 41 11.07 67.66 -19.78
CA LYS A 41 11.91 66.69 -20.51
C LYS A 41 11.38 65.26 -20.38
N THR A 42 11.21 64.78 -19.16
CA THR A 42 10.63 63.46 -18.85
C THR A 42 9.20 63.32 -19.39
N SER A 43 8.46 64.41 -19.58
CA SER A 43 7.10 64.36 -20.12
C SER A 43 7.04 63.98 -21.61
N VAL A 44 8.14 64.16 -22.35
CA VAL A 44 8.27 63.63 -23.73
C VAL A 44 8.38 62.10 -23.69
N LEU A 45 9.18 61.56 -22.75
CA LEU A 45 9.32 60.12 -22.55
C LEU A 45 8.03 59.48 -21.99
N ASP A 46 7.35 60.19 -21.09
CA ASP A 46 6.03 59.80 -20.57
C ASP A 46 5.02 59.66 -21.73
N ALA A 47 5.07 60.55 -22.73
CA ALA A 47 4.20 60.47 -23.90
C ALA A 47 4.49 59.25 -24.77
N VAL A 48 5.77 58.90 -25.00
CA VAL A 48 6.15 57.64 -25.69
C VAL A 48 5.62 56.42 -24.94
N CYS A 49 5.87 56.34 -23.62
CA CYS A 49 5.39 55.25 -22.78
C CYS A 49 3.86 55.14 -22.77
N TYR A 50 3.18 56.29 -22.70
CA TYR A 50 1.72 56.35 -22.75
C TYR A 50 1.19 55.86 -24.10
N ALA A 51 1.80 56.26 -25.21
CA ALA A 51 1.39 55.80 -26.53
C ALA A 51 1.53 54.27 -26.66
N LEU A 52 2.64 53.68 -26.19
CA LEU A 52 2.86 52.23 -26.28
C LEU A 52 1.94 51.45 -25.35
N TYR A 53 1.92 51.77 -24.05
CA TYR A 53 1.28 50.94 -23.02
C TYR A 53 -0.02 51.49 -22.45
N GLY A 54 -0.45 52.69 -22.88
CA GLY A 54 -1.64 53.35 -22.34
C GLY A 54 -1.47 53.90 -20.92
N ALA A 55 -0.24 53.92 -20.39
CA ALA A 55 0.07 54.32 -19.04
C ALA A 55 1.47 54.94 -18.94
N VAL A 56 1.66 55.87 -18.00
CA VAL A 56 2.95 56.55 -17.74
C VAL A 56 3.70 55.90 -16.56
N PRO A 57 5.05 56.01 -16.49
CA PRO A 57 5.86 55.54 -15.37
C PRO A 57 5.60 56.32 -14.05
N GLY A 58 5.78 55.66 -12.90
CA GLY A 58 5.75 56.27 -11.56
C GLY A 58 4.36 56.47 -10.91
N ALA A 59 4.33 57.11 -9.74
CA ALA A 59 3.14 57.30 -8.89
C ALA A 59 2.07 58.25 -9.45
N ARG A 60 2.27 58.83 -10.65
CA ARG A 60 1.35 59.77 -11.31
C ARG A 60 0.06 59.11 -11.85
N GLN A 61 -0.08 57.81 -11.67
CA GLN A 61 -1.26 57.01 -12.06
C GLN A 61 -2.45 57.11 -11.10
N SER A 62 -2.32 57.79 -9.96
CA SER A 62 -3.42 57.94 -9.01
C SER A 62 -4.50 58.91 -9.53
N GLY A 63 -5.35 58.43 -10.44
CA GLY A 63 -6.53 59.17 -10.93
C GLY A 63 -6.91 58.90 -12.38
N GLN A 64 -7.32 57.66 -12.74
CA GLN A 64 -8.00 57.29 -14.00
C GLN A 64 -7.54 57.99 -15.30
N GLY A 65 -6.27 58.42 -15.42
CA GLY A 65 -5.75 59.18 -16.56
C GLY A 65 -6.18 60.64 -16.67
N MET A 66 -7.01 61.18 -15.76
CA MET A 66 -7.46 62.60 -15.82
C MET A 66 -6.33 63.60 -15.52
N THR A 67 -5.32 63.18 -14.76
CA THR A 67 -4.14 63.97 -14.38
C THR A 67 -3.10 64.12 -15.50
N LEU A 68 -3.33 63.51 -16.66
CA LEU A 68 -2.41 63.58 -17.81
C LEU A 68 -2.66 64.80 -18.70
N ARG A 69 -3.82 65.46 -18.56
CA ARG A 69 -4.13 66.69 -19.31
C ARG A 69 -3.32 67.87 -18.78
N SER A 70 -2.85 68.71 -19.68
CA SER A 70 -2.19 69.96 -19.32
C SER A 70 -3.17 71.01 -18.79
N ASP A 71 -2.86 71.61 -17.63
CA ASP A 71 -3.60 72.76 -17.08
C ASP A 71 -3.51 74.00 -17.98
N HIS A 72 -2.52 74.06 -18.87
CA HIS A 72 -2.33 75.14 -19.82
C HIS A 72 -3.08 74.93 -21.15
N ALA A 73 -3.81 73.82 -21.29
CA ALA A 73 -4.54 73.50 -22.51
C ALA A 73 -5.81 74.36 -22.66
N PRO A 74 -6.11 74.88 -23.88
CA PRO A 74 -7.39 75.50 -24.16
C PRO A 74 -8.57 74.58 -23.80
N VAL A 75 -9.68 75.15 -23.32
CA VAL A 75 -10.85 74.39 -22.84
C VAL A 75 -11.43 73.43 -23.90
N GLY A 76 -11.27 73.75 -25.18
CA GLY A 76 -11.72 72.92 -26.30
C GLY A 76 -10.66 71.97 -26.89
N ALA A 77 -9.40 72.06 -26.48
CA ALA A 77 -8.31 71.25 -27.03
C ALA A 77 -8.40 69.82 -26.51
N ARG A 78 -8.28 68.84 -27.41
CA ARG A 78 -8.28 67.41 -27.05
C ARG A 78 -6.89 67.03 -26.53
N THR A 79 -6.85 66.23 -25.47
CA THR A 79 -5.60 65.62 -25.04
C THR A 79 -5.36 64.39 -25.90
N GLU A 80 -4.25 64.37 -26.63
CA GLU A 80 -3.92 63.33 -27.60
C GLU A 80 -2.40 63.16 -27.67
N VAL A 81 -1.98 61.90 -27.74
CA VAL A 81 -0.61 61.52 -28.05
C VAL A 81 -0.64 60.57 -29.25
N ARG A 82 0.14 60.89 -30.28
CA ARG A 82 0.29 60.08 -31.50
C ARG A 82 1.75 59.70 -31.64
N LEU A 83 2.03 58.40 -31.71
CA LEU A 83 3.38 57.87 -31.86
C LEU A 83 3.46 57.01 -33.13
N GLU A 84 4.43 57.31 -33.96
CA GLU A 84 4.83 56.51 -35.11
C GLU A 84 6.13 55.77 -34.81
N LEU A 85 6.14 54.45 -35.02
CA LEU A 85 7.29 53.59 -34.73
C LEU A 85 7.38 52.40 -35.67
N THR A 86 8.57 51.81 -35.79
CA THR A 86 8.78 50.49 -36.39
C THR A 86 9.16 49.48 -35.31
N VAL A 87 8.44 48.37 -35.21
CA VAL A 87 8.69 47.27 -34.26
C VAL A 87 8.47 45.92 -34.93
N ALA A 88 9.36 44.95 -34.70
CA ALA A 88 9.33 43.64 -35.35
C ALA A 88 9.14 43.69 -36.88
N GLY A 89 9.76 44.68 -37.55
CA GLY A 89 9.66 44.89 -39.00
C GLY A 89 8.39 45.62 -39.49
N ARG A 90 7.47 45.99 -38.59
CA ARG A 90 6.18 46.62 -38.91
C ARG A 90 6.17 48.09 -38.51
N ARG A 91 5.78 48.99 -39.42
CA ARG A 91 5.65 50.44 -39.16
C ARG A 91 4.22 50.74 -38.72
N LEU A 92 4.06 51.14 -37.48
CA LEU A 92 2.80 51.32 -36.77
C LEU A 92 2.62 52.78 -36.34
N GLU A 93 1.38 53.23 -36.30
CA GLU A 93 0.98 54.51 -35.71
C GLU A 93 -0.08 54.26 -34.64
N ILE A 94 0.23 54.70 -33.42
CA ILE A 94 -0.61 54.54 -32.24
C ILE A 94 -1.08 55.91 -31.81
N THR A 95 -2.39 56.13 -31.82
CA THR A 95 -3.01 57.34 -31.27
C THR A 95 -3.75 56.99 -29.99
N ARG A 96 -3.40 57.64 -28.88
CA ARG A 96 -4.09 57.47 -27.58
C ARG A 96 -4.64 58.79 -27.06
N GLN A 97 -5.91 58.76 -26.67
CA GLN A 97 -6.60 59.86 -26.01
C GLN A 97 -7.00 59.43 -24.59
N PRO A 98 -6.44 60.05 -23.53
CA PRO A 98 -6.91 59.84 -22.17
C PRO A 98 -8.33 60.41 -21.98
N PRO A 99 -9.05 59.97 -20.93
CA PRO A 99 -10.34 60.57 -20.62
C PRO A 99 -10.14 62.04 -20.22
N TRP A 100 -10.94 62.93 -20.78
CA TRP A 100 -10.84 64.36 -20.51
C TRP A 100 -12.21 65.03 -20.41
N GLU A 101 -12.27 66.12 -19.66
CA GLU A 101 -13.48 66.91 -19.52
C GLU A 101 -13.63 67.91 -20.66
N ARG A 102 -14.65 67.72 -21.48
CA ARG A 102 -14.98 68.64 -22.57
C ARG A 102 -16.22 69.46 -22.26
N PRO A 103 -16.34 70.69 -22.80
CA PRO A 103 -17.60 71.43 -22.78
C PRO A 103 -18.73 70.65 -23.44
N LYS A 104 -19.95 70.74 -22.85
CA LYS A 104 -21.16 70.16 -23.45
C LYS A 104 -21.47 70.85 -24.79
N LYS A 105 -21.91 70.08 -25.80
CA LYS A 105 -22.32 70.64 -27.11
C LYS A 105 -23.60 71.49 -26.93
N LYS A 106 -23.67 72.64 -27.61
CA LYS A 106 -24.82 73.59 -27.68
C LYS A 106 -25.29 74.14 -26.32
N GLY A 107 -24.67 75.25 -25.88
CA GLY A 107 -25.30 76.25 -24.99
C GLY A 107 -25.62 75.84 -23.54
N ARG A 108 -25.29 74.62 -23.09
CA ARG A 108 -25.49 74.20 -21.70
C ARG A 108 -24.21 74.41 -20.87
N PRO A 109 -24.26 75.09 -19.71
CA PRO A 109 -23.12 75.22 -18.82
C PRO A 109 -22.71 73.85 -18.24
N GLY A 110 -21.42 73.65 -18.02
CA GLY A 110 -20.83 72.44 -17.45
C GLY A 110 -20.03 71.58 -18.44
N THR A 111 -19.18 70.71 -17.89
CA THR A 111 -18.33 69.77 -18.62
C THR A 111 -18.97 68.38 -18.70
N THR A 112 -18.51 67.55 -19.63
CA THR A 112 -18.80 66.12 -19.70
C THR A 112 -17.51 65.37 -19.95
N VAL A 113 -17.34 64.21 -19.33
CA VAL A 113 -16.15 63.36 -19.56
C VAL A 113 -16.30 62.66 -20.91
N ASP A 114 -15.34 62.89 -21.80
CA ASP A 114 -15.15 62.04 -22.98
C ASP A 114 -14.33 60.81 -22.56
N LYS A 115 -14.77 59.62 -22.99
CA LYS A 115 -14.08 58.38 -22.60
C LYS A 115 -12.75 58.27 -23.35
N ALA A 116 -11.81 57.53 -22.77
CA ALA A 116 -10.54 57.26 -23.42
C ALA A 116 -10.75 56.55 -24.78
N GLN A 117 -9.99 56.95 -25.79
CA GLN A 117 -10.02 56.35 -27.13
C GLN A 117 -8.60 55.95 -27.54
N SER A 118 -8.48 54.90 -28.34
CA SER A 118 -7.21 54.46 -28.90
C SER A 118 -7.42 53.94 -30.31
N TRP A 119 -6.42 54.18 -31.17
CA TRP A 119 -6.40 53.70 -32.55
C TRP A 119 -5.01 53.15 -32.84
N LEU A 120 -4.98 52.03 -33.54
CA LEU A 120 -3.77 51.44 -34.10
C LEU A 120 -3.91 51.39 -35.61
N ARG A 121 -2.91 51.93 -36.32
CA ARG A 121 -2.78 51.88 -37.77
C ARG A 121 -1.44 51.26 -38.15
N GLU A 122 -1.39 50.58 -39.28
CA GLU A 122 -0.17 50.04 -39.87
C GLU A 122 0.06 50.68 -41.23
N TYR A 123 1.32 51.02 -41.51
CA TYR A 123 1.73 51.61 -42.78
C TYR A 123 1.88 50.50 -43.80
N ASP A 124 1.06 50.54 -44.84
CA ASP A 124 1.21 49.67 -45.99
C ASP A 124 2.19 50.30 -46.99
N ALA A 125 3.37 49.69 -47.12
CA ALA A 125 4.40 50.17 -48.03
C ALA A 125 3.99 50.07 -49.52
N GLN A 126 3.07 49.18 -49.88
CA GLN A 126 2.60 49.01 -51.26
C GLN A 126 1.61 50.12 -51.66
N ASP A 127 0.66 50.43 -50.77
CA ASP A 127 -0.38 51.43 -51.02
C ASP A 127 0.02 52.85 -50.56
N ALA A 128 1.22 53.01 -49.99
CA ALA A 128 1.72 54.23 -49.34
C ALA A 128 0.68 54.89 -48.41
N SER A 129 -0.09 54.06 -47.69
CA SER A 129 -1.24 54.51 -46.91
C SER A 129 -1.35 53.80 -45.56
N TRP A 130 -2.00 54.46 -44.60
CA TRP A 130 -2.24 53.93 -43.26
C TRP A 130 -3.53 53.10 -43.20
N LYS A 131 -3.42 51.81 -42.91
CA LYS A 131 -4.56 50.89 -42.71
C LYS A 131 -4.89 50.77 -41.23
N GLY A 132 -6.18 50.87 -40.87
CA GLY A 132 -6.62 50.73 -39.48
C GLY A 132 -6.65 49.27 -39.02
N LEU A 133 -5.98 48.96 -37.91
CA LEU A 133 -5.91 47.61 -37.33
C LEU A 133 -6.93 47.40 -36.21
N SER A 134 -6.90 48.24 -35.16
CA SER A 134 -7.81 48.11 -34.02
C SER A 134 -8.18 49.46 -33.40
N ARG A 135 -9.32 49.48 -32.69
CA ARG A 135 -9.80 50.59 -31.84
C ARG A 135 -10.01 50.15 -30.38
N SER A 136 -9.66 48.91 -30.04
CA SER A 136 -9.82 48.34 -28.69
C SER A 136 -8.55 48.59 -27.87
N HIS A 137 -8.70 49.20 -26.69
CA HIS A 137 -7.57 49.45 -25.79
C HIS A 137 -6.82 48.17 -25.41
N GLN A 138 -7.55 47.07 -25.21
CA GLN A 138 -6.99 45.79 -24.78
C GLN A 138 -6.25 45.10 -25.93
N GLU A 139 -6.87 44.98 -27.12
CA GLU A 139 -6.23 44.36 -28.28
C GLU A 139 -4.97 45.13 -28.71
N ILE A 140 -5.02 46.46 -28.72
CA ILE A 140 -3.85 47.29 -29.01
C ILE A 140 -2.75 47.06 -27.95
N GLY A 141 -3.12 46.93 -26.67
CA GLY A 141 -2.19 46.62 -25.59
C GLY A 141 -1.52 45.25 -25.74
N GLU A 142 -2.31 44.21 -26.04
CA GLU A 142 -1.83 42.84 -26.26
C GLU A 142 -0.92 42.77 -27.49
N GLU A 143 -1.34 43.35 -28.63
CA GLU A 143 -0.57 43.42 -29.87
C GLU A 143 0.79 44.11 -29.65
N ILE A 144 0.80 45.29 -29.02
CA ILE A 144 2.04 46.04 -28.78
C ILE A 144 2.95 45.31 -27.78
N THR A 145 2.38 44.69 -26.74
CA THR A 145 3.16 43.91 -25.76
C THR A 145 3.77 42.67 -26.41
N GLN A 146 3.04 41.99 -27.28
CA GLN A 146 3.53 40.84 -28.04
C GLN A 146 4.63 41.23 -29.04
N LEU A 147 4.47 42.34 -29.76
CA LEU A 147 5.45 42.83 -30.72
C LEU A 147 6.74 43.38 -30.06
N LEU A 148 6.63 43.98 -28.87
CA LEU A 148 7.78 44.45 -28.10
C LEU A 148 8.46 43.33 -27.30
N GLY A 149 7.75 42.23 -27.01
CA GLY A 149 8.26 41.10 -26.24
C GLY A 149 8.54 41.42 -24.76
N MET A 150 8.02 42.53 -24.25
CA MET A 150 8.27 42.99 -22.88
C MET A 150 7.09 43.76 -22.32
N SER A 151 6.92 43.67 -21.00
CA SER A 151 5.97 44.47 -20.22
C SER A 151 6.39 45.94 -20.18
N ARG A 152 5.43 46.80 -19.83
CA ARG A 152 5.68 48.23 -19.59
C ARG A 152 6.79 48.46 -18.58
N GLU A 153 6.77 47.74 -17.46
CA GLU A 153 7.77 47.86 -16.41
C GLU A 153 9.17 47.52 -16.94
N GLN A 154 9.30 46.45 -17.72
CA GLN A 154 10.54 46.08 -18.41
C GLN A 154 10.97 47.16 -19.41
N PHE A 155 10.05 47.66 -20.25
CA PHE A 155 10.34 48.72 -21.21
C PHE A 155 10.86 50.00 -20.54
N CYS A 156 10.20 50.44 -19.46
CA CYS A 156 10.65 51.60 -18.71
C CYS A 156 12.02 51.39 -18.06
N GLN A 157 12.38 50.16 -17.70
CA GLN A 157 13.67 49.86 -17.10
C GLN A 157 14.78 49.62 -18.12
N VAL A 158 14.46 49.11 -19.31
CA VAL A 158 15.43 48.73 -20.34
C VAL A 158 15.62 49.81 -21.41
N VAL A 159 14.55 50.49 -21.80
CA VAL A 159 14.53 51.47 -22.91
C VAL A 159 14.55 52.92 -22.41
N LEU A 160 13.90 53.21 -21.28
CA LEU A 160 13.79 54.55 -20.71
C LEU A 160 14.57 54.62 -19.40
N LEU A 161 15.90 54.44 -19.40
CA LEU A 161 16.72 54.37 -18.17
C LEU A 161 16.36 55.53 -17.21
N PRO A 162 15.54 55.31 -16.17
CA PRO A 162 14.98 56.40 -15.39
C PRO A 162 15.97 56.82 -14.31
N GLN A 163 15.90 58.09 -13.93
CA GLN A 163 16.77 58.72 -12.93
C GLN A 163 16.93 57.85 -11.66
N GLY A 164 18.16 57.38 -11.40
CA GLY A 164 18.56 56.77 -10.12
C GLY A 164 18.16 55.32 -9.86
N ASP A 165 17.41 54.66 -10.75
CA ASP A 165 16.88 53.31 -10.50
C ASP A 165 17.94 52.20 -10.55
N PHE A 166 18.93 52.29 -11.44
CA PHE A 166 20.05 51.33 -11.49
C PHE A 166 21.11 51.59 -10.42
N ALA A 167 21.32 52.84 -10.03
CA ALA A 167 22.09 53.16 -8.83
C ALA A 167 21.41 52.59 -7.57
N ARG A 168 20.07 52.64 -7.51
CA ARG A 168 19.28 51.97 -6.47
C ARG A 168 19.38 50.45 -6.57
N PHE A 169 19.45 49.86 -7.76
CA PHE A 169 19.68 48.43 -7.96
C PHE A 169 21.06 47.96 -7.46
N LEU A 170 22.13 48.72 -7.74
CA LEU A 170 23.47 48.46 -7.22
C LEU A 170 23.54 48.53 -5.69
N ARG A 171 22.68 49.36 -5.08
CA ARG A 171 22.58 49.53 -3.61
C ARG A 171 21.45 48.71 -2.96
N ALA A 172 20.65 48.01 -3.76
CA ALA A 172 19.51 47.23 -3.28
C ALA A 172 20.01 46.00 -2.51
N ASP A 173 19.27 45.62 -1.48
CA ASP A 173 19.49 44.32 -0.85
C ASP A 173 19.10 43.18 -1.80
N ALA A 174 19.54 41.96 -1.47
CA ALA A 174 19.29 40.78 -2.30
C ALA A 174 17.79 40.49 -2.51
N GLU A 175 16.92 40.90 -1.58
CA GLU A 175 15.47 40.68 -1.72
C GLU A 175 14.84 41.62 -2.74
N ALA A 176 15.14 42.92 -2.64
CA ALA A 176 14.69 43.93 -3.60
C ALA A 176 15.27 43.66 -4.99
N ARG A 177 16.55 43.26 -5.07
CA ARG A 177 17.22 42.86 -6.31
C ARG A 177 16.55 41.63 -6.94
N GLY A 178 16.25 40.60 -6.14
CA GLY A 178 15.56 39.40 -6.60
C GLY A 178 14.15 39.67 -7.13
N LYS A 179 13.38 40.57 -6.49
CA LYS A 179 12.05 40.98 -6.98
C LYS A 179 12.12 41.70 -8.32
N LEU A 180 13.15 42.52 -8.54
CA LEU A 180 13.36 43.23 -9.81
C LEU A 180 13.75 42.26 -10.91
N LEU A 181 14.79 41.44 -10.69
CA LEU A 181 15.27 40.47 -11.67
C LEU A 181 14.21 39.41 -11.98
N GLY A 182 13.42 38.96 -11.00
CA GLY A 182 12.36 37.98 -11.21
C GLY A 182 11.20 38.48 -12.05
N ARG A 183 10.94 39.79 -12.07
CA ARG A 183 9.99 40.40 -13.01
C ARG A 183 10.62 40.59 -14.39
N LEU A 184 11.91 40.94 -14.45
CA LEU A 184 12.62 41.21 -15.69
C LEU A 184 12.84 39.93 -16.53
N PHE A 185 13.14 38.80 -15.89
CA PHE A 185 13.43 37.52 -16.56
C PHE A 185 12.29 36.48 -16.46
N ASP A 186 11.09 36.92 -16.04
CA ASP A 186 9.92 36.06 -15.84
C ASP A 186 10.20 34.75 -15.07
N THR A 187 10.96 34.85 -13.96
CA THR A 187 11.30 33.66 -13.15
C THR A 187 10.15 33.23 -12.23
N GLN A 188 8.98 33.88 -12.33
CA GLN A 188 7.80 33.58 -11.51
C GLN A 188 7.37 32.11 -11.66
N ARG A 189 7.54 31.53 -12.85
CA ARG A 189 7.30 30.10 -13.09
C ARG A 189 8.07 29.17 -12.14
N PHE A 190 9.27 29.55 -11.70
CA PHE A 190 10.07 28.74 -10.76
C PHE A 190 9.55 28.89 -9.32
N ALA A 191 9.11 30.08 -8.93
CA ALA A 191 8.43 30.31 -7.66
C ALA A 191 7.10 29.53 -7.57
N GLU A 192 6.37 29.39 -8.69
CA GLU A 192 5.18 28.54 -8.77
C GLU A 192 5.51 27.05 -8.57
N VAL A 193 6.62 26.57 -9.14
CA VAL A 193 7.11 25.20 -8.90
C VAL A 193 7.43 24.99 -7.42
N GLU A 194 8.14 25.92 -6.78
CA GLU A 194 8.41 25.88 -5.33
C GLU A 194 7.12 25.81 -4.51
N LYS A 195 6.14 26.67 -4.82
CA LYS A 195 4.84 26.70 -4.15
C LYS A 195 4.10 25.37 -4.32
N ARG A 196 4.06 24.83 -5.54
CA ARG A 196 3.39 23.57 -5.84
C ARG A 196 4.05 22.38 -5.14
N LEU A 197 5.38 22.37 -5.03
CA LEU A 197 6.12 21.36 -4.25
C LEU A 197 5.81 21.46 -2.76
N ALA A 198 5.74 22.67 -2.21
CA ALA A 198 5.38 22.88 -0.81
C ALA A 198 3.93 22.44 -0.49
N GLU A 199 2.99 22.72 -1.39
CA GLU A 199 1.59 22.25 -1.28
C GLU A 199 1.50 20.72 -1.37
N ARG A 200 2.19 20.10 -2.33
CA ARG A 200 2.25 18.64 -2.44
C ARG A 200 2.88 17.99 -1.19
N ARG A 201 3.91 18.61 -0.62
CA ARG A 201 4.53 18.15 0.64
C ARG A 201 3.50 18.15 1.77
N ARG A 202 2.82 19.28 1.99
CA ARG A 202 1.77 19.40 3.04
C ARG A 202 0.65 18.39 2.84
N ALA A 203 0.20 18.17 1.61
CA ALA A 203 -0.84 17.19 1.31
C ALA A 203 -0.39 15.74 1.51
N ALA A 204 0.86 15.41 1.18
CA ALA A 204 1.43 14.08 1.44
C ALA A 204 1.64 13.86 2.95
N GLU A 205 2.13 14.87 3.67
CA GLU A 205 2.32 14.85 5.13
C GLU A 205 1.00 14.64 5.86
N ALA A 206 -0.07 15.36 5.48
CA ALA A 206 -1.41 15.17 6.02
C ALA A 206 -1.90 13.73 5.82
N ARG A 207 -1.75 13.17 4.61
CA ARG A 207 -2.13 11.77 4.30
C ARG A 207 -1.36 10.75 5.17
N VAL A 208 -0.10 11.02 5.50
CA VAL A 208 0.69 10.17 6.41
C VAL A 208 0.18 10.30 7.84
N ARG A 209 -0.02 11.52 8.35
CA ARG A 209 -0.55 11.76 9.70
C ARG A 209 -1.94 11.15 9.90
N ASP A 210 -2.82 11.24 8.91
CA ASP A 210 -4.16 10.64 8.97
C ASP A 210 -4.08 9.11 9.04
N GLY A 211 -3.18 8.51 8.25
CA GLY A 211 -2.93 7.06 8.29
C GLY A 211 -2.35 6.61 9.63
N ASP A 212 -1.40 7.38 10.19
CA ASP A 212 -0.84 7.13 11.51
C ASP A 212 -1.86 7.29 12.64
N ALA A 213 -2.74 8.28 12.56
CA ALA A 213 -3.83 8.46 13.51
C ALA A 213 -4.80 7.27 13.49
N ALA A 214 -5.08 6.71 12.30
CA ALA A 214 -5.88 5.50 12.18
C ALA A 214 -5.18 4.28 12.79
N LEU A 215 -3.86 4.12 12.57
CA LEU A 215 -3.06 3.08 13.20
C LEU A 215 -3.04 3.22 14.73
N LEU A 216 -2.89 4.43 15.26
CA LEU A 216 -2.96 4.70 16.69
C LEU A 216 -4.34 4.37 17.26
N ALA A 217 -5.44 4.70 16.57
CA ALA A 217 -6.78 4.33 16.99
C ALA A 217 -6.98 2.80 17.04
N ASP A 218 -6.35 2.06 16.12
CA ASP A 218 -6.32 0.60 16.14
C ASP A 218 -5.49 0.08 17.32
N ALA A 219 -4.33 0.68 17.56
CA ALA A 219 -3.47 0.34 18.69
C ALA A 219 -4.17 0.59 20.04
N HIS A 220 -4.94 1.68 20.19
CA HIS A 220 -5.76 1.92 21.39
C HIS A 220 -6.81 0.83 21.61
N ARG A 221 -7.47 0.37 20.53
CA ARG A 221 -8.41 -0.76 20.62
C ARG A 221 -7.70 -2.06 21.02
N MET A 222 -6.49 -2.30 20.50
CA MET A 222 -5.66 -3.43 20.92
C MET A 222 -5.27 -3.33 22.39
N GLN A 223 -4.88 -2.15 22.87
CA GLN A 223 -4.56 -1.92 24.28
C GLN A 223 -5.77 -2.19 25.18
N GLN A 224 -6.97 -1.75 24.79
CA GLN A 224 -8.20 -2.06 25.53
C GLN A 224 -8.46 -3.58 25.61
N ALA A 225 -8.24 -4.31 24.52
CA ALA A 225 -8.39 -5.76 24.49
C ALA A 225 -7.31 -6.50 25.30
N ALA A 226 -6.07 -6.03 25.22
CA ALA A 226 -4.89 -6.61 25.87
C ALA A 226 -4.76 -6.24 27.37
N GLY A 227 -5.37 -5.12 27.79
CA GLY A 227 -5.17 -4.55 29.12
C GLY A 227 -3.71 -4.12 29.32
N GLY A 228 -3.17 -4.35 30.52
CA GLY A 228 -1.77 -4.01 30.86
C GLY A 228 -0.69 -4.82 30.13
N ALA A 229 -1.06 -5.72 29.21
CA ALA A 229 -0.10 -6.46 28.38
C ALA A 229 0.40 -5.66 27.16
N MET A 230 -0.15 -4.46 26.93
CA MET A 230 0.25 -3.59 25.82
C MET A 230 0.44 -2.16 26.30
N GLU A 231 1.65 -1.64 26.08
CA GLU A 231 1.94 -0.22 26.24
C GLU A 231 2.05 0.42 24.85
N LEU A 232 1.43 1.58 24.70
CA LEU A 232 1.48 2.34 23.45
C LEU A 232 2.74 3.21 23.42
N PRO A 233 3.36 3.39 22.25
CA PRO A 233 4.49 4.30 22.11
C PRO A 233 4.07 5.75 22.35
N GLU A 234 4.94 6.53 23.00
CA GLU A 234 4.80 7.99 23.15
C GLU A 234 5.21 8.73 21.86
N LEU A 235 4.66 8.31 20.73
CA LEU A 235 4.95 8.87 19.41
C LEU A 235 3.71 9.52 18.81
N ALA A 236 3.88 10.72 18.24
CA ALA A 236 2.79 11.46 17.60
C ALA A 236 2.58 11.03 16.13
N PRO A 237 1.37 11.20 15.56
CA PRO A 237 1.15 10.95 14.14
C PRO A 237 2.11 11.75 13.24
N GLY A 238 2.75 11.08 12.28
CA GLY A 238 3.77 11.65 11.40
C GLY A 238 5.21 11.45 11.88
N GLU A 239 5.43 11.00 13.13
CA GLU A 239 6.78 10.69 13.59
C GLU A 239 7.32 9.40 12.95
N PRO A 240 8.63 9.35 12.65
CA PRO A 240 9.28 8.14 12.15
C PRO A 240 9.28 7.06 13.25
N GLY A 241 9.11 5.80 12.87
CA GLY A 241 9.13 4.69 13.81
C GLY A 241 7.78 4.31 14.44
N LEU A 242 6.74 5.15 14.29
CA LEU A 242 5.42 4.89 14.91
C LEU A 242 4.81 3.55 14.45
N ALA A 243 4.87 3.27 13.15
CA ALA A 243 4.34 2.04 12.58
C ALA A 243 5.08 0.79 13.10
N GLU A 244 6.42 0.82 13.16
CA GLU A 244 7.20 -0.27 13.74
C GLU A 244 6.92 -0.45 15.23
N ALA A 245 6.81 0.64 15.99
CA ALA A 245 6.52 0.61 17.42
C ALA A 245 5.13 -0.01 17.72
N ILE A 246 4.11 0.36 16.94
CA ILE A 246 2.76 -0.22 17.06
C ILE A 246 2.79 -1.71 16.72
N LEU A 247 3.51 -2.12 15.66
CA LEU A 247 3.64 -3.54 15.29
C LEU A 247 4.36 -4.35 16.39
N GLY A 248 5.39 -3.78 17.00
CA GLY A 248 6.08 -4.37 18.15
C GLY A 248 5.15 -4.56 19.35
N ALA A 249 4.43 -3.51 19.76
CA ALA A 249 3.45 -3.57 20.84
C ALA A 249 2.33 -4.58 20.55
N ALA A 250 1.84 -4.63 19.30
CA ALA A 250 0.85 -5.59 18.84
C ALA A 250 1.35 -7.04 18.91
N ALA A 251 2.64 -7.28 18.63
CA ALA A 251 3.25 -8.61 18.74
C ALA A 251 3.32 -9.05 20.21
N VAL A 252 3.78 -8.17 21.12
CA VAL A 252 3.81 -8.44 22.56
C VAL A 252 2.41 -8.77 23.08
N ALA A 253 1.41 -7.94 22.76
CA ALA A 253 0.03 -8.14 23.18
C ALA A 253 -0.53 -9.52 22.77
N ARG A 254 -0.27 -9.95 21.52
CA ARG A 254 -0.69 -11.27 21.02
C ARG A 254 0.01 -12.42 21.72
N SER A 255 1.33 -12.32 21.91
CA SER A 255 2.11 -13.35 22.60
C SER A 255 1.61 -13.51 24.04
N THR A 256 1.45 -12.42 24.78
CA THR A 256 0.93 -12.46 26.15
C THR A 256 -0.51 -12.99 26.21
N ALA A 257 -1.37 -12.64 25.26
CA ALA A 257 -2.73 -13.18 25.21
C ALA A 257 -2.75 -14.71 24.98
N ARG A 258 -1.84 -15.23 24.13
CA ARG A 258 -1.69 -16.67 23.90
C ARG A 258 -1.16 -17.40 25.13
N GLU A 259 -0.19 -16.82 25.83
CA GLU A 259 0.28 -17.35 27.12
C GLU A 259 -0.87 -17.42 28.15
N GLN A 260 -1.66 -16.36 28.27
CA GLN A 260 -2.83 -16.34 29.14
C GLN A 260 -3.88 -17.40 28.75
N LEU A 261 -4.09 -17.63 27.45
CA LEU A 261 -4.97 -18.70 26.97
C LEU A 261 -4.45 -20.08 27.35
N THR A 262 -3.14 -20.34 27.20
CA THR A 262 -2.50 -21.59 27.62
C THR A 262 -2.65 -21.80 29.14
N VAL A 263 -2.39 -20.76 29.94
CA VAL A 263 -2.58 -20.82 31.40
C VAL A 263 -4.05 -21.10 31.76
N ALA A 264 -5.00 -20.46 31.07
CA ALA A 264 -6.43 -20.71 31.29
C ALA A 264 -6.85 -22.12 30.88
N HIS A 265 -6.26 -22.67 29.82
CA HIS A 265 -6.49 -24.06 29.39
C HIS A 265 -5.97 -25.06 30.43
N CYS A 266 -4.73 -24.89 30.92
CA CYS A 266 -4.19 -25.75 31.98
C CYS A 266 -5.04 -25.69 33.26
N ARG A 267 -5.56 -24.51 33.62
CA ARG A 267 -6.49 -24.34 34.75
C ARG A 267 -7.82 -25.07 34.54
N LEU A 268 -8.34 -25.07 33.30
CA LEU A 268 -9.55 -25.81 32.95
C LEU A 268 -9.34 -27.31 33.11
N THR A 269 -8.26 -27.87 32.55
CA THR A 269 -7.92 -29.29 32.68
C THR A 269 -7.73 -29.71 34.14
N ALA A 270 -7.07 -28.88 34.95
CA ALA A 270 -6.94 -29.13 36.39
C ALA A 270 -8.31 -29.13 37.10
N ALA A 271 -9.21 -28.22 36.72
CA ALA A 271 -10.56 -28.16 37.28
C ALA A 271 -11.45 -29.34 36.83
N GLU A 272 -11.30 -29.82 35.59
CA GLU A 272 -11.98 -31.03 35.09
C GLU A 272 -11.55 -32.27 35.86
N SER A 273 -10.24 -32.45 36.09
CA SER A 273 -9.72 -33.55 36.92
C SER A 273 -10.26 -33.47 38.34
N ALA A 274 -10.22 -32.28 38.96
CA ALA A 274 -10.73 -32.09 40.32
C ALA A 274 -12.25 -32.33 40.43
N GLN A 275 -13.02 -32.03 39.38
CA GLN A 275 -14.44 -32.35 39.31
C GLN A 275 -14.66 -33.87 39.24
N ALA A 276 -13.94 -34.57 38.37
CA ALA A 276 -14.04 -36.02 38.25
C ALA A 276 -13.65 -36.74 39.56
N ASP A 277 -12.63 -36.25 40.26
CA ASP A 277 -12.24 -36.76 41.57
C ASP A 277 -13.33 -36.53 42.64
N ALA A 278 -13.92 -35.33 42.66
CA ALA A 278 -14.99 -35.00 43.59
C ALA A 278 -16.28 -35.78 43.32
N ASP A 279 -16.62 -36.02 42.05
CA ASP A 279 -17.80 -36.82 41.66
C ASP A 279 -17.61 -38.30 42.00
N ARG A 280 -16.41 -38.86 41.81
CA ARG A 280 -16.08 -40.23 42.27
C ARG A 280 -16.20 -40.35 43.78
N ALA A 281 -15.59 -39.43 44.53
CA ALA A 281 -15.69 -39.42 45.99
C ALA A 281 -17.16 -39.30 46.46
N LEU A 282 -17.98 -38.50 45.78
CA LEU A 282 -19.41 -38.39 46.08
C LEU A 282 -20.17 -39.70 45.79
N ALA A 283 -19.84 -40.39 44.69
CA ALA A 283 -20.44 -41.70 44.37
C ALA A 283 -20.09 -42.76 45.42
N ASP A 284 -18.83 -42.82 45.84
CA ASP A 284 -18.35 -43.74 46.87
C ASP A 284 -19.04 -43.48 48.22
N VAL A 285 -19.15 -42.21 48.62
CA VAL A 285 -19.86 -41.81 49.85
C VAL A 285 -21.37 -42.12 49.77
N ARG A 286 -22.00 -41.97 48.60
CA ARG A 286 -23.42 -42.33 48.40
C ARG A 286 -23.64 -43.84 48.52
N GLU A 287 -22.75 -44.64 47.97
CA GLU A 287 -22.85 -46.10 48.07
C GLU A 287 -22.63 -46.58 49.50
N LEU A 288 -21.64 -46.01 50.21
CA LEU A 288 -21.45 -46.28 51.63
C LEU A 288 -22.70 -45.91 52.46
N ALA A 289 -23.28 -44.73 52.22
CA ALA A 289 -24.51 -44.29 52.90
C ALA A 289 -25.70 -45.23 52.61
N ARG A 290 -25.81 -45.76 51.38
CA ARG A 290 -26.85 -46.72 50.98
C ARG A 290 -26.70 -48.05 51.72
N LEU A 291 -25.48 -48.59 51.78
CA LEU A 291 -25.17 -49.84 52.47
C LEU A 291 -25.38 -49.73 53.99
N GLN A 292 -24.93 -48.63 54.60
CA GLN A 292 -25.15 -48.34 56.03
C GLN A 292 -26.64 -48.25 56.37
N ARG A 293 -27.46 -47.58 55.53
CA ARG A 293 -28.91 -47.51 55.72
C ARG A 293 -29.58 -48.88 55.62
N ARG A 294 -29.21 -49.68 54.61
CA ARG A 294 -29.76 -51.03 54.41
C ARG A 294 -29.45 -51.94 55.61
N PHE A 295 -28.25 -51.83 56.18
CA PHE A 295 -27.87 -52.58 57.38
C PHE A 295 -28.71 -52.17 58.59
N GLU A 296 -28.88 -50.87 58.84
CA GLU A 296 -29.66 -50.35 59.97
C GLU A 296 -31.15 -50.74 59.87
N GLU A 297 -31.77 -50.60 58.70
CA GLU A 297 -33.16 -51.02 58.46
C GLU A 297 -33.37 -52.53 58.72
N THR A 298 -32.35 -53.34 58.39
CA THR A 298 -32.39 -54.79 58.63
C THR A 298 -32.23 -55.12 60.11
N ARG A 299 -31.39 -54.36 60.83
CA ARG A 299 -31.23 -54.47 62.29
C ARG A 299 -32.54 -54.18 63.02
N GLU A 300 -33.29 -53.16 62.59
CA GLU A 300 -34.62 -52.85 63.14
C GLU A 300 -35.68 -53.93 62.85
N ARG A 301 -35.58 -54.63 61.71
CA ARG A 301 -36.45 -55.78 61.40
C ARG A 301 -36.13 -56.99 62.27
N ALA A 302 -34.85 -57.25 62.56
CA ALA A 302 -34.42 -58.30 63.48
C ALA A 302 -34.99 -58.09 64.89
N ALA A 303 -34.94 -56.86 65.41
CA ALA A 303 -35.49 -56.52 66.72
C ALA A 303 -37.02 -56.76 66.81
N ARG A 304 -37.76 -56.50 65.73
CA ARG A 304 -39.21 -56.74 65.66
C ARG A 304 -39.60 -58.22 65.63
N LEU A 305 -38.76 -59.08 65.05
CA LEU A 305 -38.92 -60.53 65.11
C LEU A 305 -38.67 -61.05 66.53
N GLU A 306 -37.79 -60.44 67.31
CA GLU A 306 -37.54 -60.89 68.68
C GLU A 306 -38.75 -60.61 69.60
N GLU A 307 -39.47 -59.51 69.36
CA GLU A 307 -40.64 -59.08 70.16
C GLU A 307 -41.86 -60.04 70.07
N HIS A 308 -42.01 -60.79 68.97
CA HIS A 308 -43.21 -61.62 68.70
C HIS A 308 -43.02 -63.14 68.96
N ALA A 309 -41.91 -63.53 69.59
CA ALA A 309 -41.52 -64.93 69.77
C ALA A 309 -42.47 -65.76 70.66
N ASP A 310 -43.23 -65.14 71.56
CA ASP A 310 -44.13 -65.84 72.49
C ASP A 310 -45.40 -66.40 71.82
N GLY A 311 -45.99 -65.66 70.88
CA GLY A 311 -47.16 -66.12 70.12
C GLY A 311 -46.88 -67.32 69.21
N HIS A 312 -45.60 -67.53 68.85
CA HIS A 312 -45.14 -68.71 68.13
C HIS A 312 -45.18 -69.97 69.01
N ARG A 313 -44.78 -69.86 70.29
CA ARG A 313 -44.72 -71.00 71.23
C ARG A 313 -46.10 -71.60 71.55
N GLU A 314 -47.14 -70.77 71.64
CA GLU A 314 -48.51 -71.25 71.89
C GLU A 314 -49.12 -72.00 70.69
N ALA A 315 -48.86 -71.53 69.47
CA ALA A 315 -49.28 -72.22 68.25
C ALA A 315 -48.64 -73.62 68.14
N GLN A 316 -47.38 -73.74 68.60
CA GLN A 316 -46.63 -75.00 68.62
C GLN A 316 -47.23 -76.04 69.59
N ALA A 317 -47.66 -75.63 70.79
CA ALA A 317 -48.26 -76.54 71.78
C ALA A 317 -49.65 -77.09 71.36
N ARG A 318 -50.46 -76.29 70.66
CA ARG A 318 -51.75 -76.72 70.11
C ARG A 318 -51.58 -77.73 68.97
N MET A 319 -50.56 -77.53 68.13
CA MET A 319 -50.14 -78.51 67.11
C MET A 319 -49.69 -79.83 67.75
N GLU A 320 -48.97 -79.80 68.88
CA GLU A 320 -48.49 -81.03 69.55
C GLU A 320 -49.59 -81.93 70.11
N ARG A 321 -50.71 -81.38 70.59
CA ARG A 321 -51.83 -82.19 71.09
C ARG A 321 -52.63 -82.83 69.96
N ALA A 322 -52.79 -82.13 68.83
CA ALA A 322 -53.34 -82.70 67.60
C ALA A 322 -52.44 -83.79 67.03
N ARG A 323 -51.11 -83.58 67.04
CA ARG A 323 -50.09 -84.58 66.67
C ARG A 323 -50.15 -85.87 67.49
N LYS A 324 -50.62 -85.82 68.75
CA LYS A 324 -50.82 -87.02 69.59
C LYS A 324 -52.03 -87.86 69.18
N ALA A 325 -53.09 -87.23 68.68
CA ALA A 325 -54.23 -87.93 68.07
C ALA A 325 -53.91 -88.41 66.64
N GLU A 326 -53.18 -87.59 65.89
CA GLU A 326 -52.48 -87.93 64.66
C GLU A 326 -51.38 -88.98 64.85
N ALA A 327 -51.08 -89.45 66.08
CA ALA A 327 -50.13 -90.54 66.29
C ALA A 327 -50.76 -91.93 66.09
N VAL A 328 -52.11 -92.01 66.10
CA VAL A 328 -52.85 -93.25 65.86
C VAL A 328 -53.51 -93.28 64.49
N ALA A 329 -53.81 -92.11 63.91
CA ALA A 329 -54.36 -91.98 62.55
C ALA A 329 -53.46 -92.63 61.47
N PRO A 330 -52.13 -92.47 61.50
CA PRO A 330 -51.21 -93.14 60.61
C PRO A 330 -51.26 -94.64 60.81
N ALA A 331 -51.49 -95.19 62.01
CA ALA A 331 -51.55 -96.64 62.13
C ALA A 331 -52.83 -97.22 61.48
N LEU A 332 -53.92 -96.45 61.48
CA LEU A 332 -55.18 -96.78 60.80
C LEU A 332 -55.05 -96.64 59.28
N GLU A 333 -54.48 -95.54 58.81
CA GLU A 333 -54.24 -95.29 57.38
C GLU A 333 -53.09 -96.12 56.80
N LEU A 334 -52.02 -96.37 57.54
CA LEU A 334 -50.84 -97.17 57.14
C LEU A 334 -51.25 -98.60 56.84
N ARG A 335 -52.22 -99.17 57.57
CA ARG A 335 -52.71 -100.51 57.28
C ARG A 335 -53.47 -100.56 55.95
N ASP A 336 -54.34 -99.60 55.71
CA ASP A 336 -55.14 -99.54 54.47
C ASP A 336 -54.32 -99.06 53.25
N ALA A 337 -53.34 -98.18 53.48
CA ALA A 337 -52.42 -97.66 52.48
C ALA A 337 -51.31 -98.67 52.13
N ALA A 338 -50.74 -99.38 53.10
CA ALA A 338 -49.66 -100.35 52.83
C ALA A 338 -50.14 -101.51 51.94
N ASP A 339 -51.42 -101.90 52.01
CA ASP A 339 -52.00 -102.93 51.12
C ASP A 339 -52.11 -102.42 49.67
N ALA A 340 -52.53 -101.16 49.48
CA ALA A 340 -52.64 -100.54 48.18
C ALA A 340 -51.29 -100.08 47.58
N GLU A 341 -50.31 -99.75 48.42
CA GLU A 341 -48.95 -99.33 48.05
C GLU A 341 -48.12 -100.53 47.59
N HIS A 342 -48.19 -101.65 48.30
CA HIS A 342 -47.43 -102.86 47.95
C HIS A 342 -47.75 -103.37 46.53
N ARG A 343 -49.03 -103.35 46.12
CA ARG A 343 -49.45 -103.77 44.78
C ARG A 343 -48.97 -102.83 43.66
N ARG A 344 -48.88 -101.53 43.94
CA ARG A 344 -48.41 -100.52 42.97
C ARG A 344 -46.89 -100.54 42.82
N ALA A 345 -46.16 -100.68 43.93
CA ALA A 345 -44.70 -100.72 43.95
C ALA A 345 -44.14 -101.91 43.16
N ALA A 346 -44.76 -103.09 43.25
CA ALA A 346 -44.35 -104.27 42.50
C ALA A 346 -44.47 -104.10 40.97
N SER A 347 -45.48 -103.36 40.49
CA SER A 347 -45.67 -103.09 39.05
C SER A 347 -44.71 -102.03 38.50
N ALA A 348 -44.33 -101.05 39.32
CA ALA A 348 -43.42 -99.97 38.94
C ALA A 348 -41.96 -100.46 38.83
N GLN A 349 -41.52 -101.32 39.75
CA GLN A 349 -40.19 -101.94 39.71
C GLN A 349 -39.96 -102.72 38.41
N ALA A 350 -40.96 -103.44 37.92
CA ALA A 350 -40.86 -104.22 36.68
C ALA A 350 -40.66 -103.35 35.43
N HIS A 351 -41.25 -102.15 35.39
CA HIS A 351 -41.13 -101.24 34.25
C HIS A 351 -39.78 -100.49 34.23
N ALA A 352 -39.32 -99.99 35.38
CA ALA A 352 -38.09 -99.20 35.47
C ALA A 352 -36.80 -100.01 35.20
N ARG A 353 -36.84 -101.34 35.38
CA ARG A 353 -35.69 -102.22 35.08
C ARG A 353 -35.58 -102.61 33.60
N ALA A 354 -36.64 -102.49 32.81
CA ALA A 354 -36.68 -102.93 31.41
C ALA A 354 -35.63 -102.29 30.46
N PRO A 355 -35.25 -101.00 30.59
CA PRO A 355 -34.27 -100.37 29.71
C PRO A 355 -32.80 -100.50 30.18
N LEU A 356 -32.54 -101.18 31.30
CA LEU A 356 -31.17 -101.33 31.83
C LEU A 356 -30.39 -102.44 31.11
N PRO A 357 -29.07 -102.26 30.88
CA PRO A 357 -28.19 -103.32 30.36
C PRO A 357 -28.16 -104.55 31.26
N GLU A 358 -27.96 -105.75 30.68
CA GLU A 358 -27.93 -107.04 31.40
C GLU A 358 -26.94 -107.08 32.57
N THR A 359 -25.89 -106.24 32.54
CA THR A 359 -24.92 -106.09 33.64
C THR A 359 -25.55 -105.65 34.98
N PHE A 360 -26.80 -105.16 34.97
CA PHE A 360 -27.55 -104.73 36.15
C PHE A 360 -28.77 -105.62 36.47
N ALA A 361 -28.94 -106.74 35.75
CA ALA A 361 -30.11 -107.63 35.90
C ALA A 361 -30.28 -108.18 37.32
N ASP A 362 -29.18 -108.49 38.01
CA ASP A 362 -29.16 -109.02 39.38
C ASP A 362 -28.88 -107.96 40.46
N ALA A 363 -28.80 -106.68 40.09
CA ALA A 363 -28.51 -105.61 41.03
C ALA A 363 -29.74 -105.29 41.91
N GLY A 364 -29.58 -105.35 43.24
CA GLY A 364 -30.54 -104.80 44.18
C GLY A 364 -30.52 -103.25 44.20
N ALA A 365 -31.46 -102.63 44.93
CA ALA A 365 -31.60 -101.17 44.96
C ALA A 365 -30.30 -100.42 45.32
N ALA A 366 -29.54 -100.94 46.28
CA ALA A 366 -28.26 -100.34 46.71
C ALA A 366 -27.18 -100.36 45.61
N GLY A 367 -27.17 -101.39 44.75
CA GLY A 367 -26.22 -101.52 43.65
C GLY A 367 -26.48 -100.52 42.52
N LEU A 368 -27.75 -100.28 42.21
CA LEU A 368 -28.18 -99.31 41.18
C LEU A 368 -27.91 -97.85 41.63
N ALA A 369 -28.17 -97.52 42.89
CA ALA A 369 -27.89 -96.18 43.44
C ALA A 369 -26.40 -95.82 43.48
N ALA A 370 -25.53 -96.80 43.74
CA ALA A 370 -24.08 -96.59 43.69
C ALA A 370 -23.57 -96.33 42.26
N ALA A 371 -24.19 -96.93 41.26
CA ALA A 371 -23.87 -96.67 39.85
C ALA A 371 -24.32 -95.28 39.39
N ALA A 372 -25.50 -94.80 39.83
CA ALA A 372 -25.99 -93.46 39.53
C ALA A 372 -25.09 -92.35 40.11
N ARG A 373 -24.62 -92.49 41.36
CA ARG A 373 -23.74 -91.49 42.00
C ARG A 373 -22.42 -91.29 41.27
N ARG A 374 -21.76 -92.36 40.84
CA ARG A 374 -20.50 -92.27 40.08
C ARG A 374 -20.66 -91.52 38.75
N ALA A 375 -21.78 -91.72 38.05
CA ALA A 375 -22.05 -90.99 36.81
C ALA A 375 -22.40 -89.51 37.05
N ALA A 376 -22.97 -89.15 38.20
CA ALA A 376 -23.25 -87.76 38.58
C ALA A 376 -21.98 -86.99 39.00
N GLU A 377 -21.03 -87.65 39.66
CA GLU A 377 -19.71 -87.07 40.00
C GLU A 377 -18.91 -86.73 38.74
N GLU A 378 -18.93 -87.59 37.72
CA GLU A 378 -18.32 -87.30 36.41
C GLU A 378 -18.99 -86.12 35.68
N LEU A 379 -20.32 -85.96 35.81
CA LEU A 379 -21.06 -84.85 35.20
C LEU A 379 -20.69 -83.49 35.82
N GLY A 380 -20.52 -83.43 37.14
CA GLY A 380 -20.15 -82.20 37.87
C GLY A 380 -18.76 -81.66 37.48
N GLY A 381 -17.87 -82.48 36.94
CA GLY A 381 -16.55 -82.06 36.45
C GLY A 381 -16.55 -81.33 35.09
N LEU A 382 -17.66 -81.35 34.34
CA LEU A 382 -17.70 -80.87 32.94
C LEU A 382 -18.06 -79.37 32.79
N GLU A 383 -18.46 -78.68 33.86
CA GLU A 383 -18.83 -77.25 33.80
C GLU A 383 -17.63 -76.30 33.57
N SER A 384 -16.44 -76.67 34.05
CA SER A 384 -15.20 -75.92 33.76
C SER A 384 -14.84 -76.00 32.27
N ALA A 385 -14.94 -77.21 31.71
CA ALA A 385 -14.65 -77.48 30.30
C ALA A 385 -15.62 -76.76 29.34
N ARG A 386 -16.91 -76.61 29.71
CA ARG A 386 -17.87 -75.84 28.90
C ARG A 386 -17.53 -74.35 28.79
N ARG A 387 -16.97 -73.75 29.85
CA ARG A 387 -16.48 -72.36 29.82
C ARG A 387 -15.21 -72.22 28.99
N ALA A 388 -14.32 -73.22 29.02
CA ALA A 388 -13.13 -73.29 28.17
C ALA A 388 -13.47 -73.37 26.67
N GLU A 389 -14.53 -74.10 26.26
CA GLU A 389 -14.98 -74.15 24.85
C GLU A 389 -15.41 -72.77 24.34
N GLN A 390 -16.13 -71.98 25.16
CA GLN A 390 -16.57 -70.63 24.79
C GLN A 390 -15.40 -69.65 24.68
N ARG A 391 -14.41 -69.72 25.59
CA ARG A 391 -13.21 -68.88 25.53
C ARG A 391 -12.33 -69.21 24.32
N LEU A 392 -12.22 -70.50 23.97
CA LEU A 392 -11.46 -70.92 22.79
C LEU A 392 -12.05 -70.36 21.49
N ALA A 393 -13.39 -70.31 21.36
CA ALA A 393 -14.05 -69.71 20.21
C ALA A 393 -13.75 -68.20 20.08
N ALA A 394 -13.85 -67.45 21.19
CA ALA A 394 -13.51 -66.02 21.21
C ALA A 394 -12.05 -65.75 20.86
N LEU A 395 -11.11 -66.58 21.34
CA LEU A 395 -9.68 -66.45 21.02
C LEU A 395 -9.37 -66.68 19.54
N VAL A 396 -10.15 -67.53 18.85
CA VAL A 396 -9.99 -67.74 17.39
C VAL A 396 -10.37 -66.50 16.61
N ASP A 397 -11.46 -65.82 17.00
CA ASP A 397 -11.89 -64.57 16.37
C ASP A 397 -10.91 -63.41 16.68
N GLU A 398 -10.44 -63.30 17.93
CA GLU A 398 -9.40 -62.33 18.33
C GLU A 398 -8.10 -62.54 17.52
N ARG A 399 -7.68 -63.79 17.29
CA ARG A 399 -6.48 -64.12 16.50
C ARG A 399 -6.66 -63.76 15.03
N ALA A 400 -7.82 -64.04 14.44
CA ALA A 400 -8.12 -63.74 13.04
C ALA A 400 -8.20 -62.22 12.76
N ASP A 401 -8.68 -61.43 13.72
CA ASP A 401 -8.63 -59.97 13.62
C ASP A 401 -7.19 -59.45 13.70
N LEU A 402 -6.39 -59.97 14.63
CA LEU A 402 -4.97 -59.62 14.75
C LEU A 402 -4.18 -59.92 13.48
N ASP A 403 -4.40 -61.07 12.83
CA ASP A 403 -3.75 -61.43 11.56
C ASP A 403 -4.10 -60.47 10.41
N ARG A 404 -5.35 -59.98 10.35
CA ARG A 404 -5.74 -58.96 9.35
C ARG A 404 -5.03 -57.63 9.62
N GLN A 405 -4.92 -57.25 10.88
CA GLN A 405 -4.24 -56.04 11.29
C GLN A 405 -2.72 -56.10 11.04
N GLU A 406 -2.08 -57.26 11.26
CA GLU A 406 -0.65 -57.48 10.95
C GLU A 406 -0.37 -57.33 9.44
N ARG A 407 -1.20 -57.94 8.58
CA ARG A 407 -1.05 -57.82 7.11
C ARG A 407 -1.20 -56.39 6.62
N ALA A 408 -2.17 -55.64 7.18
CA ALA A 408 -2.36 -54.25 6.81
C ALA A 408 -1.16 -53.36 7.22
N ASP A 409 -0.56 -53.62 8.39
CA ASP A 409 0.66 -52.91 8.80
C ASP A 409 1.87 -53.29 7.92
N GLU A 410 1.99 -54.55 7.52
CA GLU A 410 3.04 -55.05 6.63
C GLU A 410 2.98 -54.39 5.24
N ASP A 411 1.78 -54.30 4.65
CA ASP A 411 1.54 -53.61 3.38
C ASP A 411 1.96 -52.13 3.46
N ILE A 412 1.60 -51.43 4.55
CA ILE A 412 1.94 -50.03 4.79
C ILE A 412 3.46 -49.85 4.95
N LEU A 413 4.13 -50.76 5.67
CA LEU A 413 5.58 -50.73 5.85
C LEU A 413 6.30 -50.93 4.51
N GLN A 414 5.86 -51.90 3.71
CA GLN A 414 6.44 -52.19 2.40
C GLN A 414 6.26 -51.01 1.42
N GLU A 415 5.08 -50.39 1.40
CA GLU A 415 4.82 -49.20 0.57
C GLU A 415 5.71 -48.02 1.00
N ALA A 416 5.83 -47.76 2.31
CA ALA A 416 6.66 -46.69 2.83
C ALA A 416 8.16 -46.93 2.53
N GLU A 417 8.66 -48.15 2.71
CA GLU A 417 10.05 -48.51 2.42
C GLU A 417 10.40 -48.41 0.94
N SER A 418 9.51 -48.89 0.06
CA SER A 418 9.73 -48.83 -1.39
C SER A 418 9.85 -47.38 -1.89
N TRP A 419 9.03 -46.47 -1.36
CA TRP A 419 9.10 -45.04 -1.71
C TRP A 419 10.36 -44.37 -1.12
N LEU A 420 10.67 -44.64 0.15
CA LEU A 420 11.83 -44.07 0.83
C LEU A 420 13.16 -44.51 0.18
N ALA A 421 13.21 -45.70 -0.43
CA ALA A 421 14.36 -46.16 -1.19
C ALA A 421 14.68 -45.26 -2.41
N GLY A 422 13.67 -44.64 -3.01
CA GLY A 422 13.82 -43.71 -4.15
C GLY A 422 14.00 -42.23 -3.76
N TRP A 423 13.96 -41.92 -2.46
CA TRP A 423 14.00 -40.54 -1.96
C TRP A 423 15.28 -39.81 -2.35
N GLU A 424 16.45 -40.43 -2.11
CA GLU A 424 17.73 -39.76 -2.32
C GLU A 424 17.94 -39.39 -3.79
N THR A 425 17.55 -40.29 -4.72
CA THR A 425 17.58 -40.02 -6.16
C THR A 425 16.68 -38.84 -6.54
N THR A 426 15.48 -38.78 -5.98
CA THR A 426 14.52 -37.69 -6.21
C THR A 426 15.06 -36.36 -5.67
N ARG A 427 15.61 -36.39 -4.44
CA ARG A 427 16.20 -35.24 -3.76
C ARG A 427 17.38 -34.68 -4.55
N SER A 428 18.30 -35.53 -5.01
CA SER A 428 19.44 -35.10 -5.82
C SER A 428 19.01 -34.51 -7.17
N ALA A 429 18.01 -35.09 -7.83
CA ALA A 429 17.50 -34.57 -9.10
C ALA A 429 16.86 -33.17 -8.94
N LEU A 430 16.11 -32.95 -7.85
CA LEU A 430 15.52 -31.64 -7.55
C LEU A 430 16.57 -30.60 -7.16
N HIS A 431 17.59 -30.98 -6.39
CA HIS A 431 18.72 -30.10 -6.08
C HIS A 431 19.49 -29.70 -7.34
N ALA A 432 19.78 -30.64 -8.25
CA ALA A 432 20.45 -30.35 -9.52
C ALA A 432 19.62 -29.40 -10.41
N ARG A 433 18.29 -29.54 -10.42
CA ARG A 433 17.38 -28.60 -11.11
C ARG A 433 17.43 -27.20 -10.48
N ILE A 434 17.46 -27.10 -9.16
CA ILE A 434 17.58 -25.83 -8.44
C ILE A 434 18.91 -25.15 -8.76
N GLU A 435 20.02 -25.89 -8.69
CA GLU A 435 21.37 -25.39 -9.01
C GLU A 435 21.43 -24.87 -10.44
N SER A 436 20.94 -25.66 -11.42
CA SER A 436 20.87 -25.23 -12.82
C SER A 436 20.01 -23.98 -13.04
N ALA A 437 18.87 -23.86 -12.33
CA ALA A 437 18.02 -22.68 -12.42
C ALA A 437 18.65 -21.44 -11.73
N GLN A 438 19.43 -21.62 -10.67
CA GLN A 438 20.22 -20.56 -10.03
C GLN A 438 21.36 -20.06 -10.91
N GLU A 439 22.09 -20.97 -11.55
CA GLU A 439 23.12 -20.62 -12.55
C GLU A 439 22.50 -19.84 -13.73
N ALA A 440 21.34 -20.29 -14.21
CA ALA A 440 20.58 -19.59 -15.25
C ALA A 440 20.12 -18.19 -14.81
N ALA A 441 19.72 -18.02 -13.55
CA ALA A 441 19.37 -16.71 -12.98
C ALA A 441 20.58 -15.77 -12.96
N GLY A 442 21.73 -16.24 -12.48
CA GLY A 442 22.98 -15.47 -12.50
C GLY A 442 23.41 -15.09 -13.92
N ARG A 443 23.27 -16.01 -14.88
CA ARG A 443 23.55 -15.74 -16.30
C ARG A 443 22.57 -14.72 -16.90
N ALA A 444 21.29 -14.76 -16.54
CA ALA A 444 20.29 -13.80 -16.99
C ALA A 444 20.60 -12.39 -16.48
N GLU A 445 21.05 -12.25 -15.22
CA GLU A 445 21.49 -10.96 -14.67
C GLU A 445 22.71 -10.39 -15.41
N GLN A 446 23.73 -11.23 -15.67
CA GLN A 446 24.91 -10.83 -16.44
C GLN A 446 24.55 -10.37 -17.87
N LEU A 447 23.66 -11.10 -18.54
CA LEU A 447 23.20 -10.76 -19.89
C LEU A 447 22.34 -9.49 -19.91
N ALA A 448 21.54 -9.22 -18.86
CA ALA A 448 20.77 -7.98 -18.75
C ALA A 448 21.69 -6.74 -18.70
N VAL A 449 22.79 -6.81 -17.93
CA VAL A 449 23.78 -5.72 -17.83
C VAL A 449 24.45 -5.44 -19.17
N GLN A 450 24.64 -6.45 -20.02
CA GLN A 450 25.24 -6.29 -21.36
C GLN A 450 24.22 -5.82 -22.42
N ARG A 451 22.96 -6.24 -22.29
CA ARG A 451 21.88 -5.92 -23.23
C ARG A 451 21.55 -4.42 -23.25
N ASP A 452 21.42 -3.78 -22.09
CA ASP A 452 20.94 -2.39 -22.02
C ASP A 452 21.90 -1.38 -22.68
N PRO A 453 23.24 -1.47 -22.51
CA PRO A 453 24.19 -0.69 -23.32
C PRO A 453 24.12 -1.01 -24.81
N ALA A 454 24.02 -2.29 -25.20
CA ALA A 454 23.96 -2.69 -26.60
C ALA A 454 22.71 -2.14 -27.32
N GLN A 455 21.55 -2.14 -26.65
CA GLN A 455 20.32 -1.55 -27.17
C GLN A 455 20.41 -0.03 -27.35
N ARG A 456 21.02 0.67 -26.38
CA ARG A 456 21.25 2.12 -26.50
C ARG A 456 22.16 2.46 -27.68
N ARG A 457 23.24 1.70 -27.85
CA ARG A 457 24.15 1.84 -29.01
C ARG A 457 23.45 1.57 -30.33
N LEU A 458 22.60 0.54 -30.42
CA LEU A 458 21.81 0.26 -31.62
C LEU A 458 20.82 1.39 -31.94
N GLN A 459 20.15 1.95 -30.94
CA GLN A 459 19.24 3.08 -31.15
C GLN A 459 19.99 4.32 -31.64
N ALA A 460 21.13 4.63 -31.03
CA ALA A 460 22.00 5.71 -31.47
C ALA A 460 22.52 5.49 -32.90
N ALA A 461 22.88 4.25 -33.27
CA ALA A 461 23.33 3.93 -34.63
C ALA A 461 22.23 4.12 -35.69
N ARG A 462 20.97 3.76 -35.37
CA ARG A 462 19.82 4.04 -36.23
C ARG A 462 19.59 5.54 -36.42
N GLN A 463 19.67 6.30 -35.34
CA GLN A 463 19.55 7.76 -35.37
C GLN A 463 20.70 8.42 -36.15
N ARG A 464 21.93 7.91 -36.02
CA ARG A 464 23.08 8.34 -36.81
C ARG A 464 22.80 8.16 -38.30
N ASP A 465 22.36 6.97 -38.72
CA ASP A 465 22.11 6.69 -40.13
C ASP A 465 20.96 7.55 -40.70
N GLU A 466 19.91 7.79 -39.90
CA GLU A 466 18.81 8.70 -40.25
C GLU A 466 19.30 10.16 -40.40
N PHE A 467 20.01 10.68 -39.39
CA PHE A 467 20.54 12.04 -39.42
C PHE A 467 21.63 12.25 -40.47
N ALA A 468 22.34 11.20 -40.87
CA ALA A 468 23.27 11.25 -42.00
C ALA A 468 22.50 11.53 -43.31
N GLY A 469 21.40 10.81 -43.55
CA GLY A 469 20.51 11.05 -44.69
C GLY A 469 19.85 12.44 -44.64
N ASP A 470 19.40 12.88 -43.47
CA ASP A 470 18.83 14.22 -43.30
C ASP A 470 19.85 15.33 -43.49
N THR A 471 21.11 15.11 -43.09
CA THR A 471 22.22 16.05 -43.30
C THR A 471 22.48 16.21 -44.79
N ASP A 472 22.55 15.12 -45.55
CA ASP A 472 22.72 15.17 -47.00
C ASP A 472 21.58 15.91 -47.69
N ALA A 473 20.33 15.63 -47.28
CA ALA A 473 19.15 16.30 -47.83
C ALA A 473 19.10 17.80 -47.45
N ALA A 474 19.45 18.14 -46.20
CA ALA A 474 19.52 19.53 -45.74
C ALA A 474 20.66 20.29 -46.43
N GLN A 475 21.80 19.65 -46.66
CA GLN A 475 22.94 20.23 -47.37
C GLN A 475 22.59 20.52 -48.83
N GLN A 476 21.91 19.60 -49.53
CA GLN A 476 21.44 19.85 -50.89
C GLN A 476 20.41 20.99 -50.97
N ARG A 477 19.52 21.10 -49.97
CA ARG A 477 18.55 22.21 -49.89
C ARG A 477 19.26 23.55 -49.66
N ALA A 478 20.18 23.60 -48.69
CA ALA A 478 20.97 24.78 -48.38
C ALA A 478 21.77 25.25 -49.61
N LEU A 479 22.40 24.33 -50.34
CA LEU A 479 23.13 24.63 -51.57
C LEU A 479 22.20 25.23 -52.65
N LYS A 480 21.04 24.60 -52.92
CA LYS A 480 20.06 25.13 -53.89
C LYS A 480 19.50 26.49 -53.50
N SER A 481 19.22 26.71 -52.21
CA SER A 481 18.76 28.01 -51.72
C SER A 481 19.86 29.08 -51.82
N ALA A 482 21.13 28.71 -51.58
CA ALA A 482 22.26 29.62 -51.74
C ALA A 482 22.47 30.02 -53.19
N GLU A 483 22.41 29.07 -54.13
CA GLU A 483 22.46 29.33 -55.58
C GLU A 483 21.35 30.28 -56.02
N ARG A 484 20.10 30.05 -55.56
CA ARG A 484 18.96 30.94 -55.86
C ARG A 484 19.14 32.33 -55.27
N ALA A 485 19.63 32.44 -54.04
CA ALA A 485 19.91 33.74 -53.42
C ALA A 485 20.99 34.51 -54.20
N VAL A 486 22.04 33.84 -54.66
CA VAL A 486 23.09 34.44 -55.50
C VAL A 486 22.52 34.90 -56.85
N GLN A 487 21.70 34.07 -57.51
CA GLN A 487 21.07 34.44 -58.78
C GLN A 487 20.09 35.61 -58.64
N ALA A 488 19.24 35.59 -57.61
CA ALA A 488 18.30 36.67 -57.32
C ALA A 488 19.04 37.98 -56.98
N ARG A 489 20.15 37.89 -56.23
CA ARG A 489 21.02 39.04 -55.95
C ARG A 489 21.65 39.59 -57.21
N ALA A 490 22.18 38.73 -58.10
CA ALA A 490 22.76 39.16 -59.36
C ALA A 490 21.72 39.83 -60.26
N HIS A 491 20.51 39.27 -60.34
CA HIS A 491 19.41 39.86 -61.11
C HIS A 491 18.96 41.22 -60.56
N TRP A 492 18.85 41.35 -59.23
CA TRP A 492 18.56 42.64 -58.60
C TRP A 492 19.65 43.68 -58.87
N LEU A 493 20.94 43.30 -58.75
CA LEU A 493 22.05 44.21 -59.03
C LEU A 493 22.09 44.66 -60.50
N ASP A 494 21.82 43.76 -61.44
CA ASP A 494 21.72 44.08 -62.88
C ASP A 494 20.56 45.04 -63.16
N LEU A 495 19.36 44.79 -62.62
CA LEU A 495 18.23 45.71 -62.77
C LEU A 495 18.48 47.07 -62.11
N LYS A 496 19.16 47.09 -60.95
CA LYS A 496 19.57 48.31 -60.28
C LYS A 496 20.58 49.11 -61.13
N GLU A 497 21.55 48.44 -61.74
CA GLU A 497 22.52 49.07 -62.64
C GLU A 497 21.85 49.61 -63.91
N GLN A 498 20.95 48.85 -64.53
CA GLN A 498 20.16 49.29 -65.69
C GLN A 498 19.29 50.51 -65.36
N ARG A 499 18.67 50.55 -64.17
CA ARG A 499 17.90 51.71 -63.70
C ARG A 499 18.79 52.93 -63.45
N LEU A 500 19.95 52.76 -62.81
CA LEU A 500 20.92 53.84 -62.60
C LEU A 500 21.40 54.43 -63.93
N ASN A 501 21.70 53.59 -64.92
CA ASN A 501 22.08 54.02 -66.26
C ASN A 501 20.91 54.72 -67.00
N GLY A 502 19.66 54.36 -66.69
CA GLY A 502 18.44 54.97 -67.22
C GLY A 502 17.84 56.11 -66.40
N ILE A 503 18.47 56.54 -65.31
CA ILE A 503 17.85 57.43 -64.30
C ILE A 503 17.60 58.84 -64.84
N ALA A 504 18.44 59.28 -65.79
CA ALA A 504 18.26 60.56 -66.46
C ALA A 504 16.90 60.67 -67.17
N ALA A 505 16.38 59.56 -67.71
CA ALA A 505 15.06 59.52 -68.35
C ALA A 505 13.89 59.48 -67.35
N GLU A 506 14.08 58.91 -66.14
CA GLU A 506 13.09 58.99 -65.06
C GLU A 506 12.98 60.43 -64.52
N LEU A 507 14.12 61.06 -64.27
CA LEU A 507 14.20 62.43 -63.77
C LEU A 507 13.67 63.43 -64.79
N ALA A 508 14.00 63.24 -66.08
CA ALA A 508 13.50 64.08 -67.16
C ALA A 508 11.99 63.97 -67.40
N ALA A 509 11.38 62.81 -67.10
CA ALA A 509 9.92 62.62 -67.22
C ALA A 509 9.11 63.44 -66.20
N ASN A 510 9.76 63.91 -65.13
CA ASN A 510 9.16 64.75 -64.10
C ASN A 510 9.47 66.24 -64.27
N LEU A 511 10.08 66.65 -65.40
CA LEU A 511 10.32 68.06 -65.71
C LEU A 511 9.02 68.72 -66.18
N THR A 512 8.68 69.83 -65.55
CA THR A 512 7.55 70.71 -65.85
C THR A 512 8.07 72.01 -66.46
N ASP A 513 7.55 72.41 -67.61
CA ASP A 513 7.99 73.64 -68.30
C ASP A 513 7.77 74.87 -67.40
N GLY A 514 8.85 75.62 -67.17
CA GLY A 514 8.83 76.84 -66.35
C GLY A 514 9.15 76.65 -64.86
N GLU A 515 9.26 75.42 -64.36
CA GLU A 515 9.69 75.14 -62.99
C GLU A 515 11.19 74.79 -62.92
N PRO A 516 11.93 75.21 -61.86
CA PRO A 516 13.35 74.90 -61.73
C PRO A 516 13.57 73.41 -61.47
N CYS A 517 14.40 72.77 -62.30
CA CYS A 517 14.78 71.37 -62.14
C CYS A 517 15.47 71.11 -60.80
N ALA A 518 15.05 70.06 -60.09
CA ALA A 518 15.59 69.69 -58.77
C ALA A 518 17.07 69.26 -58.77
N VAL A 519 17.66 68.97 -59.94
CA VAL A 519 19.06 68.52 -60.06
C VAL A 519 20.01 69.67 -60.41
N CYS A 520 19.63 70.56 -61.33
CA CYS A 520 20.51 71.62 -61.85
C CYS A 520 19.94 73.05 -61.73
N GLY A 521 18.67 73.21 -61.36
CA GLY A 521 18.01 74.50 -61.15
C GLY A 521 17.54 75.24 -62.42
N ALA A 522 17.78 74.68 -63.62
CA ALA A 522 17.35 75.30 -64.89
C ALA A 522 15.84 75.11 -65.16
N THR A 523 15.22 76.09 -65.82
CA THR A 523 13.77 76.10 -66.17
C THR A 523 13.47 75.65 -67.60
N GLU A 524 14.50 75.40 -68.42
CA GLU A 524 14.38 74.96 -69.82
C GLU A 524 15.36 73.82 -70.13
N HIS A 525 14.86 72.77 -70.81
CA HIS A 525 15.65 71.61 -71.22
C HIS A 525 15.38 71.30 -72.70
N PRO A 526 16.27 71.65 -73.65
CA PRO A 526 16.01 71.54 -75.09
C PRO A 526 16.07 70.10 -75.63
N ALA A 527 16.69 69.17 -74.90
CA ALA A 527 16.78 67.76 -75.26
C ALA A 527 16.66 66.85 -74.02
N PRO A 528 15.48 66.79 -73.38
CA PRO A 528 15.29 65.95 -72.20
C PRO A 528 15.43 64.47 -72.57
N ALA A 529 16.10 63.70 -71.71
CA ALA A 529 16.27 62.26 -71.91
C ALA A 529 14.90 61.57 -71.97
N ARG A 530 14.66 60.76 -73.00
CA ARG A 530 13.38 60.06 -73.19
C ARG A 530 13.48 58.61 -72.75
N LYS A 531 12.40 58.10 -72.15
CA LYS A 531 12.27 56.66 -71.86
C LYS A 531 12.29 55.88 -73.17
N VAL A 532 13.23 54.95 -73.29
CA VAL A 532 13.32 53.99 -74.41
C VAL A 532 12.42 52.80 -74.09
N ALA A 533 11.88 52.10 -75.09
CA ALA A 533 11.13 50.86 -74.87
C ALA A 533 12.04 49.82 -74.17
N GLY A 534 11.59 49.28 -73.03
CA GLY A 534 12.38 48.38 -72.17
C GLY A 534 13.10 49.05 -70.98
N HIS A 535 12.80 50.32 -70.68
CA HIS A 535 13.32 51.01 -69.49
C HIS A 535 12.87 50.32 -68.18
N VAL A 536 13.83 50.04 -67.29
CA VAL A 536 13.59 49.42 -65.98
C VAL A 536 13.13 50.49 -64.99
N ASP A 537 11.92 50.34 -64.47
CA ASP A 537 11.34 51.25 -63.49
C ASP A 537 11.65 50.83 -62.04
N ARG A 538 11.31 51.72 -61.09
CA ARG A 538 11.49 51.47 -59.66
C ARG A 538 10.77 50.22 -59.17
N GLU A 539 9.57 49.94 -59.69
CA GLU A 539 8.80 48.76 -59.30
C GLU A 539 9.48 47.44 -59.72
N ALA A 540 10.14 47.41 -60.88
CA ALA A 540 10.91 46.25 -61.33
C ALA A 540 12.13 45.99 -60.42
N GLU A 541 12.84 47.03 -59.97
CA GLU A 541 13.94 46.90 -58.99
C GLU A 541 13.41 46.41 -57.63
N GLU A 542 12.32 47.00 -57.12
CA GLU A 542 11.72 46.64 -55.83
C GLU A 542 11.22 45.18 -55.83
N ARG A 543 10.61 44.70 -56.92
CA ARG A 543 10.22 43.28 -57.08
C ARG A 543 11.45 42.35 -57.06
N ALA A 544 12.55 42.74 -57.71
CA ALA A 544 13.78 41.94 -57.71
C ALA A 544 14.47 41.94 -56.34
N LEU A 545 14.45 43.06 -55.62
CA LEU A 545 14.95 43.16 -54.25
C LEU A 545 14.15 42.28 -53.29
N ALA A 546 12.82 42.31 -53.38
CA ALA A 546 11.94 41.44 -52.59
C ALA A 546 12.19 39.95 -52.90
N ALA A 547 12.38 39.60 -54.17
CA ALA A 547 12.73 38.23 -54.56
C ALA A 547 14.10 37.79 -54.02
N TYR A 548 15.09 38.68 -53.99
CA TYR A 548 16.38 38.43 -53.32
C TYR A 548 16.22 38.23 -51.81
N GLN A 549 15.50 39.12 -51.12
CA GLN A 549 15.29 39.03 -49.67
C GLN A 549 14.61 37.71 -49.28
N GLN A 550 13.57 37.31 -50.00
CA GLN A 550 12.92 36.01 -49.79
C GLN A 550 13.86 34.82 -50.04
N ALA A 551 14.70 34.89 -51.08
CA ALA A 551 15.68 33.85 -51.35
C ALA A 551 16.80 33.79 -50.29
N ASP A 552 17.23 34.94 -49.75
CA ASP A 552 18.26 35.03 -48.71
C ASP A 552 17.74 34.57 -47.35
N GLU A 553 16.50 34.91 -46.99
CA GLU A 553 15.80 34.38 -45.81
C GLU A 553 15.66 32.87 -45.89
N ARG A 554 15.30 32.34 -47.07
CA ARG A 554 15.19 30.90 -47.27
C ARG A 554 16.54 30.20 -47.16
N ARG A 555 17.62 30.80 -47.69
CA ARG A 555 18.98 30.31 -47.49
C ARG A 555 19.33 30.23 -46.01
N ALA A 556 19.09 31.31 -45.27
CA ALA A 556 19.39 31.37 -43.83
C ALA A 556 18.59 30.34 -43.02
N GLU A 557 17.34 30.06 -43.40
CA GLU A 557 16.52 29.02 -42.78
C GLU A 557 17.06 27.61 -43.06
N ASP A 558 17.37 27.31 -44.32
CA ASP A 558 17.90 26.00 -44.74
C ASP A 558 19.32 25.76 -44.16
N GLU A 559 20.15 26.81 -44.00
CA GLU A 559 21.45 26.77 -43.32
C GLU A 559 21.33 26.50 -41.81
N ARG A 560 20.41 27.17 -41.11
CA ARG A 560 20.13 26.89 -39.69
C ARG A 560 19.66 25.45 -39.50
N ARG A 561 18.79 24.96 -40.38
CA ARG A 561 18.30 23.57 -40.34
C ARG A 561 19.44 22.57 -40.55
N LEU A 562 20.35 22.85 -41.49
CA LEU A 562 21.55 22.03 -41.69
C LEU A 562 22.45 21.99 -40.43
N GLY A 563 22.62 23.12 -39.74
CA GLY A 563 23.36 23.19 -38.48
C GLY A 563 22.78 22.28 -37.40
N LEU A 564 21.46 22.35 -37.18
CA LEU A 564 20.76 21.54 -36.18
C LEU A 564 20.87 20.03 -36.46
N VAL A 565 20.70 19.60 -37.71
CA VAL A 565 20.79 18.18 -38.06
C VAL A 565 22.23 17.67 -37.94
N ARG A 566 23.24 18.50 -38.24
CA ARG A 566 24.65 18.15 -38.04
C ARG A 566 25.03 17.95 -36.57
N GLU A 567 24.51 18.81 -35.68
CA GLU A 567 24.70 18.63 -34.24
C GLU A 567 24.04 17.34 -33.73
N ALA A 568 22.82 17.06 -34.19
CA ALA A 568 22.11 15.81 -33.87
C ALA A 568 22.87 14.56 -34.39
N LEU A 569 23.41 14.62 -35.61
CA LEU A 569 24.25 13.57 -36.17
C LEU A 569 25.52 13.36 -35.35
N ALA A 570 26.19 14.43 -34.91
CA ALA A 570 27.40 14.35 -34.09
C ALA A 570 27.11 13.69 -32.73
N ALA A 571 26.01 14.05 -32.08
CA ALA A 571 25.59 13.44 -30.82
C ALA A 571 25.25 11.95 -30.98
N ALA A 572 24.49 11.59 -32.02
CA ALA A 572 24.14 10.19 -32.30
C ALA A 572 25.38 9.35 -32.68
N SER A 573 26.32 9.94 -33.42
CA SER A 573 27.59 9.28 -33.79
C SER A 573 28.48 9.01 -32.57
N ALA A 574 28.55 9.95 -31.63
CA ALA A 574 29.36 9.80 -30.41
C ALA A 574 28.87 8.64 -29.52
N GLU A 575 27.55 8.44 -29.43
CA GLU A 575 26.94 7.36 -28.64
C GLU A 575 26.97 6.00 -29.37
N ALA A 576 26.81 5.98 -30.70
CA ALA A 576 26.82 4.76 -31.50
C ALA A 576 28.23 4.16 -31.67
N GLY A 577 29.23 5.03 -31.84
CA GLY A 577 30.56 4.67 -32.33
C GLY A 577 30.57 4.29 -33.81
N ASP A 578 31.66 3.65 -34.25
CA ASP A 578 31.90 3.32 -35.67
C ASP A 578 31.27 1.99 -36.12
N THR A 579 30.59 1.27 -35.23
CA THR A 579 30.01 -0.03 -35.57
C THR A 579 28.80 0.15 -36.52
N PRO A 580 28.71 -0.67 -37.59
CA PRO A 580 27.54 -0.69 -38.46
C PRO A 580 26.25 -1.08 -37.73
N THR A 581 25.13 -0.47 -38.12
CA THR A 581 23.82 -0.66 -37.47
C THR A 581 23.30 -2.09 -37.59
N ASP A 582 23.59 -2.77 -38.69
CA ASP A 582 23.22 -4.18 -38.91
C ASP A 582 24.01 -5.13 -37.99
N GLN A 583 25.28 -4.84 -37.74
CA GLN A 583 26.11 -5.60 -36.81
C GLN A 583 25.64 -5.43 -35.36
N LEU A 584 25.36 -4.19 -34.93
CA LEU A 584 24.77 -3.92 -33.61
C LEU A 584 23.38 -4.55 -33.46
N ALA A 585 22.59 -4.61 -34.54
CA ALA A 585 21.27 -5.25 -34.51
C ALA A 585 21.38 -6.75 -34.26
N ARG A 586 22.32 -7.44 -34.92
CA ARG A 586 22.60 -8.87 -34.68
C ARG A 586 23.10 -9.13 -33.27
N GLU A 587 24.02 -8.30 -32.77
CA GLU A 587 24.55 -8.41 -31.40
C GLU A 587 23.44 -8.28 -30.35
N VAL A 588 22.54 -7.29 -30.51
CA VAL A 588 21.37 -7.13 -29.63
C VAL A 588 20.42 -8.33 -29.74
N GLU A 589 20.17 -8.84 -30.94
CA GLU A 589 19.30 -10.00 -31.15
C GLU A 589 19.86 -11.27 -30.48
N GLU A 590 21.16 -11.54 -30.63
CA GLU A 590 21.85 -12.66 -29.97
C GLU A 590 21.79 -12.53 -28.45
N LEU A 591 22.04 -11.33 -27.91
CA LEU A 591 21.92 -11.05 -26.48
C LEU A 591 20.49 -11.19 -25.97
N GLU A 592 19.49 -10.77 -26.74
CA GLU A 592 18.07 -10.92 -26.39
C GLU A 592 17.63 -12.37 -26.38
N GLN A 593 18.05 -13.17 -27.38
CA GLN A 593 17.77 -14.60 -27.43
C GLN A 593 18.45 -15.34 -26.26
N ALA A 594 19.73 -15.06 -26.00
CA ALA A 594 20.46 -15.66 -24.87
C ALA A 594 19.85 -15.27 -23.51
N TYR A 595 19.44 -14.00 -23.37
CA TYR A 595 18.75 -13.51 -22.17
C TYR A 595 17.39 -14.18 -21.98
N ALA A 596 16.60 -14.32 -23.04
CA ALA A 596 15.29 -14.98 -22.99
C ALA A 596 15.41 -16.46 -22.58
N GLN A 597 16.39 -17.18 -23.14
CA GLN A 597 16.66 -18.58 -22.77
C GLN A 597 17.09 -18.70 -21.30
N ALA A 598 18.05 -17.87 -20.85
CA ALA A 598 18.53 -17.87 -19.46
C ALA A 598 17.41 -17.51 -18.48
N ARG A 599 16.57 -16.51 -18.81
CA ARG A 599 15.43 -16.10 -17.99
C ARG A 599 14.33 -17.16 -17.95
N GLY A 600 14.08 -17.86 -19.05
CA GLY A 600 13.16 -19.00 -19.11
C GLY A 600 13.60 -20.11 -18.16
N ALA A 601 14.86 -20.53 -18.24
CA ALA A 601 15.43 -21.53 -17.32
C ALA A 601 15.45 -21.05 -15.85
N ALA A 602 15.72 -19.77 -15.60
CA ALA A 602 15.67 -19.19 -14.26
C ALA A 602 14.26 -19.20 -13.64
N SER A 603 13.21 -19.12 -14.46
CA SER A 603 11.82 -19.11 -13.97
C SER A 603 11.38 -20.43 -13.32
N GLU A 604 12.05 -21.54 -13.67
CA GLU A 604 11.83 -22.87 -13.07
C GLU A 604 12.30 -22.95 -11.60
N LEU A 605 13.10 -21.99 -11.13
CA LEU A 605 13.68 -22.02 -9.79
C LEU A 605 12.61 -22.09 -8.69
N HIS A 606 11.51 -21.35 -8.85
CA HIS A 606 10.44 -21.35 -7.85
C HIS A 606 9.69 -22.70 -7.85
N ALA A 607 9.36 -23.22 -9.04
CA ALA A 607 8.67 -24.50 -9.18
C ALA A 607 9.52 -25.65 -8.61
N ALA A 608 10.82 -25.69 -8.92
CA ALA A 608 11.74 -26.71 -8.40
C ALA A 608 11.88 -26.65 -6.87
N ASN A 609 11.91 -25.45 -6.26
CA ASN A 609 11.92 -25.30 -4.81
C ASN A 609 10.60 -25.74 -4.15
N GLU A 610 9.45 -25.47 -4.77
CA GLU A 610 8.18 -25.97 -4.28
C GLU A 610 8.08 -27.50 -4.36
N GLU A 611 8.52 -28.08 -5.47
CA GLU A 611 8.58 -29.53 -5.65
C GLU A 611 9.48 -30.19 -4.59
N LEU A 612 10.67 -29.63 -4.33
CA LEU A 612 11.56 -30.10 -3.27
C LEU A 612 10.89 -30.05 -1.90
N ARG A 613 10.27 -28.91 -1.54
CA ARG A 613 9.58 -28.76 -0.25
C ARG A 613 8.45 -29.76 -0.08
N ARG A 614 7.64 -30.00 -1.12
CA ARG A 614 6.55 -30.98 -1.10
C ARG A 614 7.10 -32.40 -0.92
N ALA A 615 8.19 -32.71 -1.62
CA ALA A 615 8.81 -34.02 -1.55
C ALA A 615 9.48 -34.28 -0.18
N GLU A 616 10.09 -33.25 0.44
CA GLU A 616 10.62 -33.31 1.81
C GLU A 616 9.53 -33.54 2.87
N GLN A 617 8.40 -32.84 2.75
CA GLN A 617 7.24 -33.05 3.63
C GLN A 617 6.67 -34.47 3.51
N GLU A 618 6.58 -34.99 2.28
CA GLU A 618 6.13 -36.38 2.06
C GLU A 618 7.15 -37.39 2.61
N HIS A 619 8.45 -37.11 2.50
CA HIS A 619 9.50 -37.93 3.12
C HIS A 619 9.38 -37.97 4.65
N GLU A 620 9.20 -36.83 5.31
CA GLU A 620 8.97 -36.75 6.75
C GLU A 620 7.72 -37.55 7.17
N ARG A 621 6.62 -37.35 6.44
CA ARG A 621 5.35 -38.06 6.68
C ARG A 621 5.51 -39.56 6.55
N ARG A 622 6.14 -40.06 5.47
CA ARG A 622 6.35 -41.50 5.25
C ARG A 622 7.34 -42.09 6.24
N THR A 623 8.36 -41.34 6.65
CA THR A 623 9.31 -41.76 7.70
C THR A 623 8.61 -41.91 9.05
N ALA A 624 7.76 -40.95 9.43
CA ALA A 624 6.96 -41.03 10.65
C ALA A 624 5.95 -42.18 10.61
N ALA A 625 5.27 -42.37 9.47
CA ALA A 625 4.34 -43.48 9.26
C ALA A 625 5.04 -44.85 9.37
N ARG A 626 6.25 -45.00 8.81
CA ARG A 626 7.07 -46.21 8.96
C ARG A 626 7.42 -46.46 10.43
N GLN A 627 7.90 -45.45 11.15
CA GLN A 627 8.27 -45.59 12.58
C GLN A 627 7.06 -45.98 13.45
N GLN A 628 5.92 -45.31 13.29
CA GLN A 628 4.70 -45.61 14.05
C GLN A 628 4.16 -47.00 13.73
N THR A 629 4.17 -47.40 12.45
CA THR A 629 3.68 -48.72 12.04
C THR A 629 4.63 -49.83 12.49
N ALA A 630 5.95 -49.62 12.47
CA ALA A 630 6.93 -50.58 13.00
C ALA A 630 6.74 -50.84 14.51
N VAL A 631 6.45 -49.79 15.30
CA VAL A 631 6.15 -49.94 16.74
C VAL A 631 4.86 -50.73 16.97
N ARG A 632 3.81 -50.45 16.19
CA ARG A 632 2.53 -51.19 16.28
C ARG A 632 2.71 -52.66 15.88
N ALA A 633 3.41 -52.92 14.78
CA ALA A 633 3.72 -54.27 14.32
C ALA A 633 4.48 -55.07 15.39
N ALA A 634 5.52 -54.47 16.01
CA ALA A 634 6.27 -55.10 17.09
C ALA A 634 5.40 -55.44 18.32
N SER A 635 4.46 -54.56 18.69
CA SER A 635 3.54 -54.82 19.80
C SER A 635 2.54 -55.94 19.49
N ARG A 636 2.12 -56.09 18.23
CA ARG A 636 1.16 -57.11 17.78
C ARG A 636 1.77 -58.51 17.78
N VAL A 637 3.05 -58.65 17.43
CA VAL A 637 3.80 -59.91 17.53
C VAL A 637 3.77 -60.48 18.96
N GLY A 638 3.98 -59.64 19.98
CA GLY A 638 3.90 -60.06 21.38
C GLY A 638 2.46 -60.44 21.82
N HIS A 639 1.44 -59.80 21.24
CA HIS A 639 0.04 -60.13 21.49
C HIS A 639 -0.35 -61.48 20.88
N ARG A 640 0.12 -61.77 19.66
CA ARG A 640 -0.05 -63.06 18.99
C ARG A 640 0.50 -64.20 19.85
N GLU A 641 1.75 -64.11 20.28
CA GLU A 641 2.40 -65.17 21.06
C GLU A 641 1.69 -65.45 22.39
N ARG A 642 0.99 -64.45 22.96
CA ARG A 642 0.16 -64.64 24.15
C ARG A 642 -1.14 -65.38 23.82
N LEU A 643 -1.85 -64.97 22.77
CA LEU A 643 -3.09 -65.61 22.34
C LEU A 643 -2.87 -67.07 21.90
N ASP A 644 -1.78 -67.34 21.18
CA ASP A 644 -1.45 -68.70 20.72
C ASP A 644 -1.13 -69.64 21.90
N ARG A 645 -0.45 -69.15 22.94
CA ARG A 645 -0.20 -69.92 24.18
C ARG A 645 -1.49 -70.21 24.96
N GLU A 646 -2.36 -69.22 25.11
CA GLU A 646 -3.66 -69.38 25.77
C GLU A 646 -4.55 -70.39 25.04
N LYS A 647 -4.57 -70.31 23.69
CA LYS A 647 -5.27 -71.25 22.82
C LYS A 647 -4.78 -72.69 22.99
N ALA A 648 -3.45 -72.91 22.98
CA ALA A 648 -2.87 -74.23 23.13
C ALA A 648 -3.23 -74.88 24.48
N SER A 649 -3.17 -74.11 25.57
CA SER A 649 -3.52 -74.58 26.92
C SER A 649 -5.00 -75.01 27.03
N LEU A 650 -5.92 -74.22 26.47
CA LEU A 650 -7.36 -74.55 26.51
C LEU A 650 -7.71 -75.74 25.61
N GLN A 651 -7.01 -75.92 24.48
CA GLN A 651 -7.22 -77.09 23.60
C GLN A 651 -6.81 -78.41 24.28
N GLU A 652 -5.75 -78.39 25.09
CA GLU A 652 -5.30 -79.54 25.87
C GLU A 652 -6.32 -79.91 26.96
N GLU A 653 -6.80 -78.93 27.73
CA GLU A 653 -7.84 -79.09 28.77
C GLU A 653 -9.14 -79.70 28.20
N LEU A 654 -9.59 -79.21 27.04
CA LEU A 654 -10.80 -79.68 26.37
C LEU A 654 -10.67 -81.10 25.81
N THR A 655 -9.47 -81.47 25.34
CA THR A 655 -9.22 -82.83 24.84
C THR A 655 -9.32 -83.85 25.97
N GLN A 656 -8.83 -83.50 27.15
CA GLN A 656 -8.92 -84.35 28.34
C GLN A 656 -10.37 -84.47 28.85
N ALA A 657 -11.12 -83.36 28.90
CA ALA A 657 -12.49 -83.34 29.42
C ALA A 657 -13.52 -84.05 28.52
N ARG A 658 -13.29 -84.11 27.21
CA ARG A 658 -14.22 -84.69 26.24
C ARG A 658 -14.13 -86.22 26.13
N GLY A 659 -12.98 -86.82 26.46
CA GLY A 659 -12.75 -88.25 26.30
C GLY A 659 -12.99 -88.73 24.86
N THR A 660 -13.84 -89.75 24.68
CA THR A 660 -14.19 -90.33 23.36
C THR A 660 -15.38 -89.66 22.66
N ALA A 661 -16.01 -88.65 23.29
CA ALA A 661 -17.15 -87.94 22.70
C ALA A 661 -16.71 -86.89 21.67
N VAL A 662 -17.64 -86.38 20.85
CA VAL A 662 -17.34 -85.36 19.81
C VAL A 662 -17.34 -83.92 20.38
N SER A 663 -18.00 -83.68 21.52
CA SER A 663 -17.89 -82.44 22.30
C SER A 663 -18.14 -82.69 23.80
N VAL A 664 -17.73 -81.74 24.65
CA VAL A 664 -18.02 -81.77 26.10
C VAL A 664 -19.53 -81.79 26.34
N ALA A 665 -20.31 -81.08 25.52
CA ALA A 665 -21.77 -81.08 25.58
C ALA A 665 -22.40 -82.45 25.29
N VAL A 666 -21.90 -83.19 24.28
CA VAL A 666 -22.42 -84.54 23.96
C VAL A 666 -22.10 -85.53 25.08
N ARG A 667 -20.92 -85.41 25.72
CA ARG A 667 -20.55 -86.24 26.88
C ARG A 667 -21.45 -85.97 28.09
N ALA A 668 -21.76 -84.71 28.37
CA ALA A 668 -22.67 -84.32 29.46
C ALA A 668 -24.07 -84.92 29.27
N THR A 669 -24.65 -84.81 28.07
CA THR A 669 -25.99 -85.37 27.78
C THR A 669 -26.04 -86.90 27.88
N GLN A 670 -24.94 -87.60 27.53
CA GLN A 670 -24.83 -89.05 27.71
C GLN A 670 -24.85 -89.46 29.19
N LEU A 671 -24.10 -88.74 30.03
CA LEU A 671 -24.02 -89.00 31.47
C LEU A 671 -25.34 -88.64 32.18
N GLU A 672 -25.99 -87.54 31.82
CA GLU A 672 -27.32 -87.15 32.34
C GLU A 672 -28.38 -88.24 32.11
N ARG A 673 -28.44 -88.80 30.90
CA ARG A 673 -29.38 -89.87 30.57
C ARG A 673 -29.10 -91.15 31.35
N GLN A 674 -27.83 -91.47 31.57
CA GLN A 674 -27.42 -92.65 32.31
C GLN A 674 -27.73 -92.53 33.82
N VAL A 675 -27.49 -91.35 34.41
CA VAL A 675 -27.86 -91.04 35.81
C VAL A 675 -29.37 -91.19 36.00
N ALA A 676 -30.18 -90.65 35.09
CA ALA A 676 -31.63 -90.71 35.18
C ALA A 676 -32.19 -92.15 35.21
N LEU A 677 -31.74 -93.00 34.28
CA LEU A 677 -32.20 -94.39 34.17
C LEU A 677 -31.77 -95.25 35.38
N LEU A 678 -30.54 -95.07 35.88
CA LEU A 678 -30.04 -95.83 37.04
C LEU A 678 -30.70 -95.39 38.35
N THR A 679 -31.00 -94.10 38.48
CA THR A 679 -31.69 -93.56 39.68
C THR A 679 -33.13 -94.07 39.74
N ASP A 680 -33.87 -94.00 38.63
CA ASP A 680 -35.26 -94.48 38.56
C ASP A 680 -35.39 -95.98 38.90
N ALA A 681 -34.50 -96.81 38.36
CA ALA A 681 -34.47 -98.24 38.65
C ALA A 681 -34.05 -98.58 40.10
N ALA A 682 -33.17 -97.76 40.70
CA ALA A 682 -32.75 -97.91 42.09
C ALA A 682 -33.90 -97.60 43.05
N ASP A 683 -34.59 -96.49 42.82
CA ASP A 683 -35.68 -96.01 43.68
C ASP A 683 -36.90 -96.92 43.61
N THR A 684 -37.30 -97.33 42.41
CA THR A 684 -38.45 -98.25 42.24
C THR A 684 -38.17 -99.64 42.83
N SER A 685 -36.93 -100.15 42.75
CA SER A 685 -36.56 -101.42 43.39
C SER A 685 -36.57 -101.34 44.92
N ARG A 686 -36.13 -100.22 45.50
CA ARG A 686 -36.17 -99.98 46.94
C ARG A 686 -37.60 -99.92 47.47
N VAL A 687 -38.47 -99.19 46.76
CA VAL A 687 -39.88 -98.99 47.14
C VAL A 687 -40.65 -100.31 47.14
N ALA A 688 -40.37 -101.22 46.21
CA ALA A 688 -40.99 -102.55 46.18
C ALA A 688 -40.59 -103.43 47.38
N GLU A 689 -39.30 -103.48 47.72
CA GLU A 689 -38.79 -104.23 48.88
C GLU A 689 -39.32 -103.66 50.21
N GLU A 690 -39.33 -102.34 50.37
CA GLU A 690 -39.82 -101.66 51.58
C GLU A 690 -41.34 -101.79 51.76
N SER A 691 -42.13 -101.74 50.69
CA SER A 691 -43.59 -101.83 50.76
C SER A 691 -44.09 -103.20 51.26
N ALA A 692 -43.37 -104.28 50.94
CA ALA A 692 -43.70 -105.64 51.36
C ALA A 692 -43.52 -105.85 52.88
N GLU A 693 -42.44 -105.31 53.44
CA GLU A 693 -42.20 -105.36 54.88
C GLU A 693 -43.12 -104.41 55.66
N ARG A 694 -43.48 -103.25 55.08
CA ARG A 694 -44.39 -102.27 55.68
C ARG A 694 -45.80 -102.81 55.87
N LEU A 695 -46.37 -103.55 54.91
CA LEU A 695 -47.71 -104.14 55.05
C LEU A 695 -47.77 -105.11 56.24
N LYS A 696 -46.77 -105.97 56.37
CA LYS A 696 -46.65 -106.92 57.50
C LYS A 696 -46.44 -106.21 58.84
N SER A 697 -45.74 -105.08 58.85
CA SER A 697 -45.52 -104.28 60.06
C SER A 697 -46.72 -103.38 60.41
N ALA A 698 -47.55 -102.98 59.45
CA ALA A 698 -48.68 -102.07 59.67
C ALA A 698 -49.83 -102.72 60.46
N ASP A 699 -50.14 -103.99 60.17
CA ASP A 699 -51.14 -104.76 60.91
C ASP A 699 -50.75 -104.93 62.40
N ALA A 700 -49.47 -105.13 62.69
CA ALA A 700 -48.98 -105.25 64.07
C ALA A 700 -48.91 -103.90 64.80
N ARG A 701 -48.67 -102.80 64.07
CA ARG A 701 -48.53 -101.44 64.64
C ARG A 701 -49.86 -100.76 64.92
N LEU A 702 -50.92 -101.04 64.17
CA LEU A 702 -52.25 -100.50 64.43
C LEU A 702 -52.78 -100.90 65.82
N ALA A 703 -52.55 -102.15 66.21
CA ALA A 703 -52.93 -102.64 67.53
C ALA A 703 -52.11 -102.01 68.68
N ASP A 704 -50.83 -101.70 68.44
CA ASP A 704 -49.88 -101.16 69.43
C ASP A 704 -49.95 -99.62 69.55
N ALA A 705 -50.19 -98.90 68.44
CA ALA A 705 -50.25 -97.45 68.39
C ALA A 705 -51.46 -96.88 69.15
N ALA A 706 -52.62 -97.54 69.06
CA ALA A 706 -53.81 -97.16 69.82
C ALA A 706 -53.56 -97.22 71.34
N PHE A 707 -52.85 -98.26 71.79
CA PHE A 707 -52.53 -98.49 73.20
C PHE A 707 -51.48 -97.50 73.73
N ARG A 708 -50.43 -97.18 72.95
CA ARG A 708 -49.35 -96.26 73.37
C ARG A 708 -49.73 -94.78 73.39
N ALA A 709 -50.62 -94.36 72.50
CA ALA A 709 -51.07 -92.97 72.44
C ALA A 709 -52.06 -92.61 73.57
N GLY A 710 -52.35 -93.55 74.48
CA GLY A 710 -53.20 -93.33 75.65
C GLY A 710 -54.69 -93.45 75.37
N PHE A 711 -55.07 -94.08 74.25
CA PHE A 711 -56.46 -94.29 73.87
C PHE A 711 -56.89 -95.75 74.16
N ASP A 712 -58.04 -95.94 74.79
CA ASP A 712 -58.51 -97.27 75.23
C ASP A 712 -58.88 -98.22 74.08
N THR A 713 -59.09 -97.69 72.87
CA THR A 713 -59.32 -98.47 71.63
C THR A 713 -58.78 -97.71 70.40
N PRO A 714 -58.44 -98.40 69.29
CA PRO A 714 -58.09 -97.73 68.03
C PRO A 714 -59.18 -96.78 67.52
N ARG A 715 -60.44 -97.01 67.91
CA ARG A 715 -61.60 -96.18 67.55
C ARG A 715 -61.66 -94.86 68.35
N ALA A 716 -61.18 -94.83 69.59
CA ALA A 716 -61.17 -93.62 70.43
C ALA A 716 -60.12 -92.58 69.99
N ALA A 717 -59.08 -93.01 69.28
CA ALA A 717 -58.06 -92.11 68.73
C ALA A 717 -58.50 -91.42 67.43
N ALA A 718 -59.42 -92.04 66.68
CA ALA A 718 -60.00 -91.46 65.47
C ALA A 718 -60.88 -90.23 65.77
N ASP A 719 -61.46 -90.13 66.96
CA ASP A 719 -62.37 -89.04 67.36
C ASP A 719 -61.63 -87.74 67.79
N ALA A 720 -60.29 -87.76 67.94
CA ALA A 720 -59.48 -86.63 68.43
C ALA A 720 -58.70 -85.85 67.34
N LEU A 721 -58.94 -86.14 66.06
CA LEU A 721 -58.28 -85.54 64.88
C LEU A 721 -58.79 -84.11 64.57
N LEU A 722 -57.88 -83.18 64.27
CA LEU A 722 -58.22 -81.86 63.72
C LEU A 722 -58.41 -81.93 62.20
N ASP A 723 -59.22 -81.04 61.63
CA ASP A 723 -59.40 -80.94 60.19
C ASP A 723 -58.29 -80.17 59.46
N ASP A 724 -58.24 -80.40 58.14
CA ASP A 724 -57.27 -79.84 57.21
C ASP A 724 -57.20 -78.29 57.20
N ALA A 725 -58.33 -77.61 57.44
CA ALA A 725 -58.41 -76.15 57.38
C ALA A 725 -57.74 -75.52 58.62
N ALA A 726 -57.99 -76.11 59.80
CA ALA A 726 -57.37 -75.69 61.05
C ALA A 726 -55.85 -75.99 61.08
N HIS A 727 -55.41 -77.07 60.45
CA HIS A 727 -53.98 -77.41 60.34
C HIS A 727 -53.23 -76.44 59.41
N ARG A 728 -53.76 -76.16 58.22
CA ARG A 728 -53.12 -75.26 57.22
C ARG A 728 -52.98 -73.82 57.70
N GLU A 729 -53.94 -73.31 58.48
CA GLU A 729 -53.86 -71.96 59.04
C GLU A 729 -52.73 -71.83 60.07
N LEU A 730 -52.57 -72.82 60.95
CA LEU A 730 -51.49 -72.84 61.92
C LEU A 730 -50.11 -72.99 61.25
N GLN A 731 -50.01 -73.83 60.22
CA GLN A 731 -48.77 -74.06 59.45
C GLN A 731 -48.30 -72.79 58.72
N ARG A 732 -49.20 -72.08 58.03
CA ARG A 732 -48.88 -70.84 57.29
C ARG A 732 -48.26 -69.76 58.17
N ARG A 733 -48.73 -69.63 59.43
CA ARG A 733 -48.20 -68.66 60.39
C ARG A 733 -46.77 -69.01 60.86
N LEU A 734 -46.43 -70.30 60.90
CA LEU A 734 -45.08 -70.78 61.24
C LEU A 734 -44.10 -70.59 60.07
N ASP A 735 -44.54 -70.85 58.83
CA ASP A 735 -43.71 -70.73 57.62
C ASP A 735 -43.38 -69.26 57.27
N ALA A 736 -44.33 -68.35 57.47
CA ALA A 736 -44.12 -66.91 57.26
C ALA A 736 -43.07 -66.33 58.21
N TRP A 737 -43.05 -66.79 59.47
CA TRP A 737 -42.04 -66.42 60.46
C TRP A 737 -40.64 -66.88 60.06
N GLN A 738 -40.51 -68.16 59.66
CA GLN A 738 -39.23 -68.74 59.24
C GLN A 738 -38.66 -68.06 57.99
N SER A 739 -39.52 -67.66 57.06
CA SER A 739 -39.11 -66.97 55.83
C SER A 739 -38.56 -65.56 56.11
N GLU A 740 -39.21 -64.81 57.00
CA GLU A 740 -38.77 -63.46 57.40
C GLU A 740 -37.47 -63.52 58.23
N GLU A 741 -37.32 -64.52 59.11
CA GLU A 741 -36.07 -64.76 59.86
C GLU A 741 -34.90 -65.09 58.92
N ALA A 742 -35.11 -65.94 57.91
CA ALA A 742 -34.10 -66.29 56.93
C ALA A 742 -33.68 -65.08 56.07
N ALA A 743 -34.62 -64.22 55.68
CA ALA A 743 -34.35 -63.02 54.90
C ALA A 743 -33.54 -61.97 55.68
N VAL A 744 -33.88 -61.74 56.95
CA VAL A 744 -33.12 -60.84 57.85
C VAL A 744 -31.72 -61.39 58.09
N ARG A 745 -31.58 -62.70 58.33
CA ARG A 745 -30.28 -63.35 58.53
C ARG A 745 -29.38 -63.25 57.29
N ALA A 746 -29.96 -63.42 56.09
CA ALA A 746 -29.22 -63.30 54.84
C ALA A 746 -28.61 -61.90 54.66
N VAL A 747 -29.39 -60.83 54.89
CA VAL A 747 -28.92 -59.44 54.69
C VAL A 747 -27.93 -58.99 55.77
N LEU A 748 -28.04 -59.49 57.01
CA LEU A 748 -27.04 -59.25 58.07
C LEU A 748 -25.75 -60.05 57.87
N ALA A 749 -25.81 -61.17 57.15
CA ALA A 749 -24.65 -61.99 56.80
C ALA A 749 -23.99 -61.57 55.47
N GLU A 750 -24.56 -60.62 54.73
CA GLU A 750 -23.95 -60.04 53.54
C GLU A 750 -22.66 -59.29 53.92
N ALA A 751 -21.54 -59.68 53.32
CA ALA A 751 -20.21 -59.15 53.67
C ALA A 751 -20.12 -57.62 53.46
N ASP A 752 -20.75 -57.09 52.40
CA ASP A 752 -20.66 -55.67 52.03
C ASP A 752 -21.45 -54.76 52.99
N THR A 753 -22.64 -55.19 53.44
CA THR A 753 -23.46 -54.42 54.40
C THR A 753 -22.84 -54.44 55.79
N ALA A 754 -22.29 -55.58 56.21
CA ALA A 754 -21.57 -55.73 57.48
C ALA A 754 -20.26 -54.94 57.50
N ALA A 755 -19.49 -54.94 56.40
CA ALA A 755 -18.28 -54.14 56.28
C ALA A 755 -18.57 -52.63 56.26
N ALA A 756 -19.61 -52.19 55.54
CA ALA A 756 -20.03 -50.79 55.49
C ALA A 756 -20.47 -50.26 56.87
N ALA A 757 -21.12 -51.10 57.69
CA ALA A 757 -21.54 -50.74 59.04
C ALA A 757 -20.38 -50.54 60.03
N GLN A 758 -19.20 -51.11 59.76
CA GLN A 758 -17.99 -50.94 60.58
C GLN A 758 -17.18 -49.69 60.21
N GLN A 759 -17.49 -49.04 59.09
CA GLN A 759 -16.85 -47.78 58.70
C GLN A 759 -17.50 -46.58 59.41
N PRO A 760 -16.79 -45.43 59.51
CA PRO A 760 -17.39 -44.19 59.99
C PRO A 760 -18.67 -43.82 59.22
N PRO A 761 -19.62 -43.09 59.84
CA PRO A 761 -20.84 -42.65 59.15
C PRO A 761 -20.51 -41.85 57.88
N ALA A 762 -21.17 -42.18 56.77
CA ALA A 762 -20.99 -41.48 55.51
C ALA A 762 -21.41 -39.99 55.63
N ASP A 763 -20.46 -39.06 55.46
CA ASP A 763 -20.73 -37.61 55.43
C ASP A 763 -21.09 -37.14 54.01
N LEU A 764 -22.34 -37.42 53.63
CA LEU A 764 -22.88 -37.01 52.32
C LEU A 764 -22.84 -35.48 52.13
N THR A 765 -23.03 -34.71 53.20
CA THR A 765 -23.11 -33.24 53.12
C THR A 765 -21.74 -32.62 52.81
N ALA A 766 -20.66 -33.15 53.37
CA ALA A 766 -19.31 -32.72 53.02
C ALA A 766 -18.93 -33.09 51.57
N ALA A 767 -19.27 -34.31 51.14
CA ALA A 767 -19.02 -34.76 49.76
C ALA A 767 -19.78 -33.91 48.73
N GLU A 768 -21.07 -33.61 48.97
CA GLU A 768 -21.89 -32.75 48.10
C GLU A 768 -21.35 -31.32 48.02
N ARG A 769 -20.88 -30.74 49.14
CA ARG A 769 -20.24 -29.42 49.15
C ARG A 769 -18.93 -29.42 48.36
N SER A 770 -18.12 -30.47 48.46
CA SER A 770 -16.87 -30.61 47.72
C SER A 770 -17.12 -30.67 46.20
N ALA A 771 -18.08 -31.50 45.77
CA ALA A 771 -18.50 -31.60 44.37
C ALA A 771 -19.07 -30.27 43.84
N ALA A 772 -19.90 -29.57 44.64
CA ALA A 772 -20.43 -28.26 44.26
C ALA A 772 -19.32 -27.20 44.10
N ALA A 773 -18.32 -27.19 44.99
CA ALA A 773 -17.17 -26.28 44.92
C ALA A 773 -16.28 -26.57 43.70
N ALA A 774 -16.03 -27.85 43.40
CA ALA A 774 -15.31 -28.26 42.19
C ALA A 774 -16.07 -27.82 40.92
N ALA A 775 -17.40 -27.97 40.89
CA ALA A 775 -18.23 -27.60 39.75
C ALA A 775 -18.26 -26.07 39.54
N GLN A 776 -18.19 -25.29 40.63
CA GLN A 776 -18.04 -23.83 40.54
C GLN A 776 -16.67 -23.43 39.97
N ARG A 777 -15.59 -24.08 40.41
CA ARG A 777 -14.23 -23.83 39.86
C ARG A 777 -14.14 -24.20 38.39
N LEU A 778 -14.74 -25.32 37.98
CA LEU A 778 -14.81 -25.74 36.59
C LEU A 778 -15.51 -24.69 35.71
N ARG A 779 -16.69 -24.21 36.14
CA ARG A 779 -17.41 -23.14 35.44
C ARG A 779 -16.61 -21.84 35.34
N ALA A 780 -15.92 -21.45 36.43
CA ALA A 780 -15.06 -20.27 36.43
C ALA A 780 -13.86 -20.43 35.48
N ALA A 781 -13.21 -21.59 35.47
CA ALA A 781 -12.08 -21.89 34.60
C ALA A 781 -12.50 -21.92 33.12
N ALA A 782 -13.64 -22.53 32.79
CA ALA A 782 -14.20 -22.54 31.44
C ALA A 782 -14.49 -21.11 30.94
N SER A 783 -15.17 -20.30 31.77
CA SER A 783 -15.44 -18.90 31.45
C SER A 783 -14.16 -18.08 31.23
N ALA A 784 -13.15 -18.29 32.06
CA ALA A 784 -11.84 -17.63 31.92
C ALA A 784 -11.12 -18.04 30.63
N ARG A 785 -11.14 -19.33 30.28
CA ARG A 785 -10.57 -19.84 29.02
C ARG A 785 -11.28 -19.23 27.82
N ASP A 786 -12.61 -19.15 27.83
CA ASP A 786 -13.37 -18.58 26.72
C ASP A 786 -13.14 -17.07 26.59
N ALA A 787 -13.01 -16.35 27.71
CA ALA A 787 -12.62 -14.94 27.68
C ALA A 787 -11.22 -14.74 27.09
N ALA A 788 -10.25 -15.59 27.45
CA ALA A 788 -8.91 -15.56 26.87
C ALA A 788 -8.91 -15.90 25.38
N ALA A 789 -9.72 -16.87 24.94
CA ALA A 789 -9.86 -17.23 23.54
C ALA A 789 -10.49 -16.10 22.70
N ARG A 790 -11.53 -15.44 23.23
CA ARG A 790 -12.13 -14.25 22.60
C ARG A 790 -11.11 -13.11 22.49
N ARG A 791 -10.31 -12.87 23.53
CA ARG A 791 -9.22 -11.87 23.50
C ARG A 791 -8.19 -12.18 22.42
N CYS A 792 -7.75 -13.43 22.30
CA CYS A 792 -6.83 -13.83 21.22
C CYS A 792 -7.42 -13.55 19.84
N THR A 793 -8.68 -13.92 19.63
CA THR A 793 -9.38 -13.70 18.35
C THR A 793 -9.48 -12.22 18.00
N GLU A 794 -9.85 -11.37 18.97
CA GLU A 794 -9.95 -9.93 18.75
C GLU A 794 -8.58 -9.29 18.48
N LEU A 795 -7.54 -9.70 19.22
CA LEU A 795 -6.18 -9.20 18.99
C LEU A 795 -5.59 -9.66 17.66
N ASP A 796 -5.86 -10.89 17.21
CA ASP A 796 -5.45 -11.36 15.88
C ASP A 796 -6.16 -10.55 14.77
N ARG A 797 -7.46 -10.28 14.91
CA ARG A 797 -8.23 -9.44 13.98
C ARG A 797 -7.68 -8.00 13.93
N LEU A 798 -7.48 -7.37 15.08
CA LEU A 798 -6.96 -5.99 15.15
C LEU A 798 -5.52 -5.91 14.64
N SER A 799 -4.67 -6.88 15.00
CA SER A 799 -3.28 -6.95 14.51
C SER A 799 -3.21 -7.12 13.00
N ALA A 800 -4.09 -7.92 12.41
CA ALA A 800 -4.20 -8.04 10.95
C ALA A 800 -4.61 -6.72 10.29
N ARG A 801 -5.53 -5.95 10.90
CA ARG A 801 -5.93 -4.62 10.42
C ARG A 801 -4.77 -3.62 10.51
N VAL A 802 -4.04 -3.60 11.62
CA VAL A 802 -2.82 -2.78 11.79
C VAL A 802 -1.78 -3.15 10.71
N ALA A 803 -1.50 -4.44 10.50
CA ALA A 803 -0.52 -4.87 9.50
C ALA A 803 -0.95 -4.51 8.07
N ALA A 804 -2.24 -4.57 7.76
CA ALA A 804 -2.77 -4.06 6.50
C ALA A 804 -2.60 -2.54 6.37
N GLY A 805 -2.99 -1.78 7.41
CA GLY A 805 -2.85 -0.32 7.44
C GLY A 805 -1.40 0.14 7.28
N VAL A 806 -0.44 -0.53 7.91
CA VAL A 806 0.99 -0.23 7.75
C VAL A 806 1.44 -0.47 6.30
N ARG A 807 1.02 -1.57 5.67
CA ARG A 807 1.34 -1.86 4.25
C ARG A 807 0.74 -0.83 3.30
N GLU A 808 -0.48 -0.37 3.56
CA GLU A 808 -1.13 0.69 2.78
C GLU A 808 -0.47 2.06 2.98
N LEU A 809 0.07 2.32 4.17
CA LEU A 809 0.74 3.58 4.50
C LEU A 809 2.17 3.67 3.95
N ALA A 810 2.87 2.54 3.80
CA ALA A 810 4.24 2.48 3.29
C ALA A 810 4.47 3.25 1.97
N PRO A 811 3.69 3.07 0.88
CA PRO A 811 3.87 3.83 -0.35
C PRO A 811 3.59 5.33 -0.17
N ARG A 812 2.67 5.70 0.74
CA ARG A 812 2.35 7.11 1.05
C ARG A 812 3.49 7.80 1.80
N ARG A 813 4.15 7.10 2.74
CA ARG A 813 5.37 7.57 3.40
C ARG A 813 6.51 7.74 2.40
N ALA A 814 6.73 6.77 1.51
CA ALA A 814 7.73 6.90 0.45
C ALA A 814 7.44 8.07 -0.51
N GLU A 815 6.16 8.33 -0.84
CA GLU A 815 5.74 9.51 -1.60
C GLU A 815 6.04 10.80 -0.83
N HIS A 816 5.63 10.88 0.44
CA HIS A 816 5.91 12.01 1.32
C HIS A 816 7.40 12.30 1.38
N ASP A 817 8.25 11.31 1.63
CA ASP A 817 9.69 11.50 1.78
C ASP A 817 10.34 11.98 0.49
N ARG A 818 9.93 11.46 -0.68
CA ARG A 818 10.39 11.97 -1.98
C ARG A 818 10.00 13.42 -2.19
N VAL A 819 8.73 13.77 -1.94
CA VAL A 819 8.22 15.13 -2.13
C VAL A 819 8.84 16.09 -1.11
N ALA A 820 9.04 15.65 0.14
CA ALA A 820 9.67 16.44 1.19
C ALA A 820 11.14 16.74 0.86
N ARG A 821 11.89 15.76 0.37
CA ARG A 821 13.27 15.96 -0.14
C ARG A 821 13.29 16.96 -1.29
N LEU A 822 12.45 16.77 -2.31
CA LEU A 822 12.41 17.67 -3.47
C LEU A 822 11.97 19.10 -3.10
N ALA A 823 10.97 19.24 -2.23
CA ALA A 823 10.53 20.53 -1.73
C ALA A 823 11.59 21.20 -0.86
N GLY A 824 12.31 20.43 -0.03
CA GLY A 824 13.44 20.93 0.76
C GLY A 824 14.61 21.37 -0.09
N LEU A 825 14.93 20.62 -1.15
CA LEU A 825 15.94 20.97 -2.14
C LEU A 825 15.56 22.28 -2.85
N ALA A 826 14.35 22.37 -3.41
CA ALA A 826 13.88 23.58 -4.10
C ALA A 826 13.76 24.81 -3.18
N ALA A 827 13.46 24.61 -1.89
CA ALA A 827 13.38 25.70 -0.91
C ALA A 827 14.74 26.13 -0.33
N GLY A 828 15.83 25.43 -0.65
CA GLY A 828 17.17 25.71 -0.10
C GLY A 828 17.33 25.33 1.37
N THR A 829 16.44 24.49 1.91
CA THR A 829 16.48 24.06 3.32
C THR A 829 17.02 22.65 3.51
N SER A 830 17.16 21.87 2.42
CA SER A 830 17.80 20.55 2.48
C SER A 830 19.31 20.66 2.65
N ALA A 831 19.91 19.69 3.34
CA ALA A 831 21.37 19.52 3.38
C ALA A 831 21.94 19.21 1.98
N ASP A 832 21.15 18.59 1.10
CA ASP A 832 21.53 18.28 -0.28
C ASP A 832 21.62 19.53 -1.17
N ASN A 833 21.12 20.69 -0.70
CA ASN A 833 21.26 21.95 -1.42
C ASN A 833 22.59 22.62 -1.03
N GLU A 834 23.67 22.27 -1.74
CA GLU A 834 25.02 22.80 -1.49
C GLU A 834 25.07 24.34 -1.51
N ARG A 835 24.31 24.96 -2.41
CA ARG A 835 24.24 26.42 -2.58
C ARG A 835 23.36 27.10 -1.52
N LYS A 836 22.55 26.35 -0.78
CA LYS A 836 21.54 26.83 0.18
C LYS A 836 20.62 27.91 -0.44
N MET A 837 20.31 27.75 -1.73
CA MET A 837 19.52 28.68 -2.53
C MET A 837 18.15 28.11 -2.85
N ARG A 838 17.15 28.98 -2.95
CA ARG A 838 15.86 28.62 -3.55
C ARG A 838 16.02 28.42 -5.06
N LEU A 839 15.16 27.61 -5.68
CA LEU A 839 15.17 27.36 -7.12
C LEU A 839 15.05 28.66 -7.93
N GLU A 840 14.12 29.54 -7.57
CA GLU A 840 13.98 30.87 -8.19
C GLU A 840 15.28 31.67 -8.06
N SER A 841 15.88 31.69 -6.87
CA SER A 841 17.13 32.42 -6.61
C SER A 841 18.32 31.85 -7.38
N TYR A 842 18.38 30.53 -7.56
CA TYR A 842 19.41 29.85 -8.34
C TYR A 842 19.35 30.24 -9.83
N VAL A 843 18.15 30.28 -10.42
CA VAL A 843 17.98 30.73 -11.81
C VAL A 843 18.32 32.22 -11.95
N LEU A 844 17.89 33.03 -10.99
CA LEU A 844 18.20 34.47 -10.98
C LEU A 844 19.70 34.73 -10.82
N ALA A 845 20.42 33.92 -10.05
CA ALA A 845 21.88 34.01 -9.90
C ALA A 845 22.57 33.80 -11.25
N ALA A 846 22.22 32.74 -11.99
CA ALA A 846 22.76 32.46 -13.32
C ALA A 846 22.46 33.59 -14.33
N ARG A 847 21.26 34.19 -14.25
CA ARG A 847 20.92 35.36 -15.09
C ARG A 847 21.72 36.60 -14.71
N LEU A 848 21.91 36.83 -13.41
CA LEU A 848 22.70 37.96 -12.92
C LEU A 848 24.18 37.83 -13.31
N GLU A 849 24.73 36.61 -13.33
CA GLU A 849 26.08 36.32 -13.81
C GLU A 849 26.24 36.69 -15.29
N GLN A 850 25.28 36.32 -16.14
CA GLN A 850 25.25 36.71 -17.56
C GLN A 850 25.20 38.23 -17.73
N VAL A 851 24.35 38.91 -16.96
CA VAL A 851 24.24 40.37 -16.97
C VAL A 851 25.55 41.03 -16.51
N ALA A 852 26.18 40.52 -15.45
CA ALA A 852 27.45 41.03 -14.94
C ALA A 852 28.58 40.88 -15.95
N ALA A 853 28.63 39.75 -16.68
CA ALA A 853 29.58 39.53 -17.76
C ALA A 853 29.37 40.52 -18.93
N ALA A 854 28.13 40.70 -19.38
CA ALA A 854 27.79 41.65 -20.45
C ALA A 854 28.05 43.11 -20.05
N ALA A 855 27.81 43.45 -18.79
CA ALA A 855 28.12 44.76 -18.21
C ALA A 855 29.63 45.00 -18.13
N THR A 856 30.40 43.99 -17.72
CA THR A 856 31.86 44.08 -17.55
C THR A 856 32.59 44.50 -18.81
N VAL A 857 32.19 43.99 -19.98
CA VAL A 857 32.79 44.37 -21.27
C VAL A 857 32.75 45.88 -21.50
N ARG A 858 31.64 46.54 -21.10
CA ARG A 858 31.46 47.98 -21.24
C ARG A 858 32.11 48.74 -20.10
N LEU A 859 32.00 48.22 -18.89
CA LEU A 859 32.61 48.80 -17.70
C LEU A 859 34.13 48.91 -17.84
N GLN A 860 34.77 47.89 -18.40
CA GLN A 860 36.21 47.92 -18.68
C GLN A 860 36.58 49.04 -19.65
N ARG A 861 35.77 49.31 -20.68
CA ARG A 861 36.04 50.42 -21.62
C ARG A 861 35.82 51.78 -20.97
N MET A 862 34.71 51.96 -20.24
CA MET A 862 34.36 53.22 -19.56
C MET A 862 35.24 53.57 -18.36
N SER A 863 36.01 52.61 -17.86
CA SER A 863 36.90 52.81 -16.71
C SER A 863 38.38 52.63 -17.07
N SER A 864 38.72 52.66 -18.35
CA SER A 864 40.08 52.44 -18.86
C SER A 864 40.73 51.17 -18.27
N GLY A 865 39.95 50.10 -18.16
CA GLY A 865 40.35 48.78 -17.67
C GLY A 865 40.33 48.60 -16.15
N ARG A 866 39.90 49.61 -15.38
CA ARG A 866 40.01 49.60 -13.92
C ARG A 866 38.99 48.72 -13.22
N TYR A 867 37.74 48.69 -13.66
CA TYR A 867 36.66 48.01 -12.95
C TYR A 867 36.02 46.89 -13.75
N THR A 868 35.67 45.80 -13.05
CA THR A 868 34.86 44.69 -13.57
C THR A 868 33.75 44.36 -12.59
N LEU A 869 32.58 43.97 -13.11
CA LEU A 869 31.43 43.55 -12.31
C LEU A 869 31.41 42.02 -12.25
N VAL A 870 31.48 41.48 -11.04
CA VAL A 870 31.49 40.04 -10.80
C VAL A 870 30.29 39.69 -9.93
N HIS A 871 29.61 38.61 -10.30
CA HIS A 871 28.53 38.04 -9.50
C HIS A 871 29.12 37.27 -8.32
N SER A 872 28.43 37.33 -7.17
CA SER A 872 28.85 36.59 -5.98
C SER A 872 27.71 35.76 -5.39
N ASP A 873 28.10 34.54 -5.03
CA ASP A 873 27.26 33.54 -4.38
C ASP A 873 27.18 33.71 -2.86
N ASP A 874 27.98 34.61 -2.29
CA ASP A 874 28.13 34.75 -0.85
C ASP A 874 26.85 35.22 -0.15
N ARG A 875 26.63 34.67 1.05
CA ARG A 875 25.51 35.06 1.91
C ARG A 875 25.80 36.37 2.62
N THR A 876 25.19 37.45 2.17
CA THR A 876 25.10 38.70 2.93
C THR A 876 23.96 38.61 3.96
N GLY A 877 24.28 38.17 5.19
CA GLY A 877 23.35 38.17 6.33
C GLY A 877 22.17 37.18 6.26
N ARG A 878 20.95 37.64 6.59
CA ARG A 878 19.68 36.88 6.50
C ARG A 878 19.07 36.88 5.08
N GLY A 879 19.72 37.50 4.10
CA GLY A 879 19.23 37.65 2.73
C GLY A 879 19.33 36.40 1.87
N ARG A 880 18.68 36.44 0.70
CA ARG A 880 18.74 35.41 -0.36
C ARG A 880 20.19 35.29 -0.86
N SER A 881 20.77 34.08 -0.84
CA SER A 881 22.10 33.83 -1.42
C SER A 881 22.06 33.85 -2.94
N GLY A 882 23.19 34.17 -3.57
CA GLY A 882 23.33 34.10 -5.04
C GLY A 882 22.94 35.35 -5.81
N LEU A 883 22.63 36.48 -5.15
CA LEU A 883 22.31 37.74 -5.82
C LEU A 883 23.29 38.87 -5.45
N GLY A 884 24.50 38.50 -5.02
CA GLY A 884 25.59 39.43 -4.74
C GLY A 884 26.20 39.97 -6.03
N LEU A 885 26.62 41.24 -5.99
CA LEU A 885 27.37 41.89 -7.06
C LEU A 885 28.53 42.62 -6.41
N HIS A 886 29.73 42.37 -6.91
CA HIS A 886 30.94 43.03 -6.48
C HIS A 886 31.62 43.71 -7.66
N VAL A 887 32.43 44.72 -7.32
CA VAL A 887 33.34 45.34 -8.26
C VAL A 887 34.76 44.91 -7.91
N VAL A 888 35.45 44.34 -8.88
CA VAL A 888 36.88 44.06 -8.76
C VAL A 888 37.65 45.23 -9.35
N ASP A 889 38.46 45.89 -8.52
CA ASP A 889 39.34 46.98 -8.91
C ASP A 889 40.69 46.39 -9.36
N ALA A 890 40.96 46.41 -10.67
CA ALA A 890 42.15 45.84 -11.29
C ALA A 890 43.46 46.52 -10.83
N TRP A 891 43.41 47.77 -10.35
CA TRP A 891 44.60 48.48 -9.86
C TRP A 891 44.98 48.04 -8.44
N THR A 892 44.01 47.63 -7.63
CA THR A 892 44.25 47.19 -6.25
C THR A 892 44.18 45.67 -6.06
N GLY A 893 43.64 44.95 -7.05
CA GLY A 893 43.36 43.51 -6.98
C GLY A 893 42.31 43.14 -5.93
N ARG A 894 41.58 44.11 -5.38
CA ARG A 894 40.60 43.90 -4.31
C ARG A 894 39.18 43.93 -4.84
N GLU A 895 38.39 43.01 -4.32
CA GLU A 895 36.95 42.97 -4.49
C GLU A 895 36.26 43.89 -3.47
N ARG A 896 35.28 44.67 -3.94
CA ARG A 896 34.53 45.63 -3.12
C ARG A 896 33.03 45.47 -3.38
N ASP A 897 32.24 45.75 -2.35
CA ASP A 897 30.80 45.86 -2.48
C ASP A 897 30.43 47.06 -3.37
N THR A 898 29.46 46.89 -4.28
CA THR A 898 28.96 47.95 -5.16
C THR A 898 28.43 49.17 -4.40
N ALA A 899 28.07 49.02 -3.12
CA ALA A 899 27.67 50.11 -2.25
C ALA A 899 28.81 51.09 -1.89
N THR A 900 30.08 50.68 -2.04
CA THR A 900 31.26 51.47 -1.67
C THR A 900 31.82 52.35 -2.81
N LEU A 901 31.19 52.31 -3.99
CA LEU A 901 31.59 53.09 -5.16
C LEU A 901 31.34 54.59 -4.94
N SER A 902 32.24 55.43 -5.45
CA SER A 902 32.07 56.90 -5.48
C SER A 902 30.90 57.32 -6.40
N GLY A 903 30.52 58.60 -6.39
CA GLY A 903 29.41 59.12 -7.19
C GLY A 903 29.58 58.91 -8.69
N GLY A 904 30.77 59.19 -9.23
CA GLY A 904 31.11 58.91 -10.64
C GLY A 904 31.25 57.42 -10.93
N GLU A 905 31.81 56.65 -10.00
CA GLU A 905 31.96 55.19 -10.12
C GLU A 905 30.62 54.44 -10.16
N THR A 906 29.68 54.86 -9.32
CA THR A 906 28.32 54.33 -9.32
C THR A 906 27.65 54.60 -10.66
N PHE A 907 27.93 55.74 -11.30
CA PHE A 907 27.31 56.11 -12.57
C PHE A 907 27.71 55.17 -13.70
N PHE A 908 29.00 55.03 -14.01
CA PHE A 908 29.41 54.16 -15.11
C PHE A 908 29.15 52.67 -14.80
N ALA A 909 29.22 52.24 -13.54
CA ALA A 909 28.84 50.88 -13.16
C ALA A 909 27.34 50.63 -13.39
N SER A 910 26.49 51.61 -13.08
CA SER A 910 25.04 51.53 -13.32
C SER A 910 24.68 51.58 -14.80
N LEU A 911 25.40 52.39 -15.59
CA LEU A 911 25.21 52.49 -17.04
C LEU A 911 25.66 51.21 -17.75
N ALA A 912 26.83 50.68 -17.39
CA ALA A 912 27.33 49.41 -17.92
C ALA A 912 26.39 48.26 -17.57
N LEU A 913 25.86 48.22 -16.34
CA LEU A 913 24.88 47.24 -15.90
C LEU A 913 23.56 47.35 -16.64
N ALA A 914 23.05 48.56 -16.85
CA ALA A 914 21.82 48.79 -17.59
C ALA A 914 21.94 48.34 -19.06
N LEU A 915 23.06 48.65 -19.71
CA LEU A 915 23.35 48.20 -21.06
C LEU A 915 23.54 46.68 -21.14
N GLY A 916 24.23 46.08 -20.17
CA GLY A 916 24.38 44.62 -20.06
C GLY A 916 23.05 43.90 -19.84
N LEU A 917 22.18 44.46 -18.99
CA LEU A 917 20.82 43.96 -18.77
C LEU A 917 19.98 44.05 -20.05
N ALA A 918 20.07 45.17 -20.77
CA ALA A 918 19.36 45.36 -22.02
C ALA A 918 19.73 44.30 -23.07
N ASP A 919 21.01 43.95 -23.16
CA ASP A 919 21.47 42.89 -24.08
C ASP A 919 20.90 41.52 -23.70
N VAL A 920 21.04 41.11 -22.44
CA VAL A 920 20.58 39.78 -21.99
C VAL A 920 19.06 39.64 -22.10
N VAL A 921 18.29 40.70 -21.79
CA VAL A 921 16.83 40.70 -21.96
C VAL A 921 16.44 40.66 -23.44
N THR A 922 17.17 41.36 -24.32
CA THR A 922 16.92 41.34 -25.78
C THR A 922 17.16 39.95 -26.38
N ASP A 923 18.23 39.28 -25.95
CA ASP A 923 18.55 37.91 -26.39
C ASP A 923 17.49 36.90 -25.95
N GLU A 924 16.93 37.04 -24.74
CA GLU A 924 15.89 36.14 -24.22
C GLU A 924 14.50 36.40 -24.85
N ALA A 925 14.20 37.64 -25.23
CA ALA A 925 12.96 38.02 -25.92
C ALA A 925 12.94 37.67 -27.43
N GLY A 926 13.81 36.76 -27.89
CA GLY A 926 13.84 36.30 -29.28
C GLY A 926 14.59 37.23 -30.25
N GLY A 927 15.46 38.11 -29.73
CA GLY A 927 16.34 38.95 -30.57
C GLY A 927 15.65 40.14 -31.23
N ILE A 928 14.51 40.60 -30.70
CA ILE A 928 13.81 41.81 -31.17
C ILE A 928 14.73 43.01 -30.95
N ARG A 929 15.41 43.47 -32.00
CA ARG A 929 16.36 44.59 -31.93
C ARG A 929 15.65 45.83 -31.39
N LEU A 930 16.20 46.46 -30.37
CA LEU A 930 15.77 47.77 -29.86
C LEU A 930 16.79 48.81 -30.37
N ASP A 931 16.31 49.69 -31.25
CA ASP A 931 17.16 50.64 -31.99
C ASP A 931 17.06 52.04 -31.39
N THR A 932 16.29 52.21 -30.32
CA THR A 932 16.14 53.48 -29.60
C THR A 932 16.30 53.25 -28.10
N LEU A 933 17.24 53.94 -27.47
CA LEU A 933 17.50 53.92 -26.03
C LEU A 933 17.52 55.35 -25.49
N PHE A 934 16.85 55.61 -24.37
CA PHE A 934 16.88 56.89 -23.69
C PHE A 934 17.62 56.77 -22.35
N ILE A 935 18.54 57.70 -22.10
CA ILE A 935 19.36 57.76 -20.90
C ILE A 935 19.01 59.04 -20.13
N ASP A 936 18.27 58.91 -19.03
CA ASP A 936 17.89 60.02 -18.17
C ASP A 936 18.90 60.17 -17.00
N GLU A 937 19.87 61.07 -17.20
CA GLU A 937 20.82 61.61 -16.20
C GLU A 937 22.09 60.83 -15.78
N GLY A 938 22.97 61.55 -15.06
CA GLY A 938 24.19 61.09 -14.35
C GLY A 938 25.53 61.65 -14.87
N PHE A 939 25.49 62.35 -16.01
CA PHE A 939 26.67 62.99 -16.61
C PHE A 939 27.21 64.19 -15.83
N GLY A 940 26.43 64.77 -14.90
CA GLY A 940 26.84 65.96 -14.14
C GLY A 940 27.75 65.69 -12.93
N SER A 941 27.91 64.42 -12.54
CA SER A 941 28.86 63.98 -11.50
C SER A 941 30.19 63.48 -12.06
N LEU A 942 30.39 63.59 -13.37
CA LEU A 942 31.60 63.19 -14.07
C LEU A 942 32.53 64.39 -14.26
N ASP A 943 33.82 64.14 -14.17
CA ASP A 943 34.86 65.05 -14.64
C ASP A 943 34.99 64.99 -16.18
N ASP A 944 35.63 65.99 -16.78
CA ASP A 944 35.72 66.16 -18.23
C ASP A 944 36.34 64.94 -18.94
N GLN A 945 37.35 64.30 -18.33
CA GLN A 945 38.04 63.14 -18.89
C GLN A 945 37.16 61.89 -18.88
N THR A 946 36.48 61.62 -17.77
CA THR A 946 35.52 60.49 -17.69
C THR A 946 34.31 60.71 -18.60
N LEU A 947 33.88 61.97 -18.81
CA LEU A 947 32.81 62.29 -19.74
C LEU A 947 33.19 61.95 -21.19
N ASP A 948 34.44 62.16 -21.60
CA ASP A 948 34.93 61.77 -22.93
C ASP A 948 34.91 60.24 -23.11
N GLU A 949 35.41 59.46 -22.15
CA GLU A 949 35.40 57.99 -22.23
C GLU A 949 33.97 57.42 -22.32
N VAL A 950 33.02 58.01 -21.59
CA VAL A 950 31.61 57.59 -21.65
C VAL A 950 31.00 57.94 -23.01
N LEU A 951 31.29 59.12 -23.56
CA LEU A 951 30.80 59.53 -24.88
C LEU A 951 31.36 58.63 -25.99
N ASP A 952 32.65 58.27 -25.93
CA ASP A 952 33.26 57.33 -26.88
C ASP A 952 32.59 55.95 -26.86
N VAL A 953 32.22 55.46 -25.66
CA VAL A 953 31.50 54.18 -25.55
C VAL A 953 30.07 54.30 -26.08
N LEU A 954 29.39 55.43 -25.86
CA LEU A 954 28.07 55.69 -26.44
C LEU A 954 28.13 55.86 -27.96
N ASP A 955 29.18 56.48 -28.50
CA ASP A 955 29.45 56.57 -29.94
C ASP A 955 29.79 55.19 -30.53
N SER A 956 30.44 54.28 -29.79
CA SER A 956 30.62 52.90 -30.26
C SER A 956 29.31 52.12 -30.40
N LEU A 957 28.23 52.53 -29.70
CA LEU A 957 26.89 51.98 -29.91
C LEU A 957 26.26 52.47 -31.21
N ARG A 958 26.74 53.60 -31.76
CA ARG A 958 26.32 54.20 -33.04
C ARG A 958 26.63 53.30 -34.23
N GLU A 959 27.75 52.58 -34.20
CA GLU A 959 28.21 51.69 -35.28
C GLU A 959 27.27 50.49 -35.52
N ARG A 960 26.29 50.27 -34.63
CA ARG A 960 25.32 49.15 -34.71
C ARG A 960 23.88 49.60 -35.02
N ASP A 961 23.70 50.74 -35.71
CA ASP A 961 22.40 51.32 -36.07
C ASP A 961 21.46 51.61 -34.88
N ARG A 962 22.00 51.83 -33.68
CA ARG A 962 21.22 52.23 -32.49
C ARG A 962 21.22 53.75 -32.31
N SER A 963 20.04 54.32 -32.14
CA SER A 963 19.82 55.71 -31.73
C SER A 963 19.81 55.81 -30.20
N VAL A 964 20.65 56.69 -29.64
CA VAL A 964 20.70 56.97 -28.21
C VAL A 964 20.26 58.40 -27.94
N GLY A 965 19.22 58.58 -27.11
CA GLY A 965 18.73 59.87 -26.64
C GLY A 965 19.23 60.16 -25.23
N ILE A 966 20.08 61.17 -25.06
CA ILE A 966 20.56 61.59 -23.73
C ILE A 966 19.66 62.70 -23.21
N VAL A 967 19.13 62.56 -21.99
CA VAL A 967 18.44 63.63 -21.29
C VAL A 967 19.39 64.25 -20.28
N SER A 968 19.78 65.51 -20.49
CA SER A 968 20.74 66.16 -19.59
C SER A 968 20.62 67.69 -19.56
N HIS A 969 21.08 68.28 -18.47
CA HIS A 969 21.20 69.71 -18.27
C HIS A 969 22.67 70.20 -18.29
N VAL A 970 23.64 69.29 -18.41
CA VAL A 970 25.08 69.58 -18.42
C VAL A 970 25.43 70.43 -19.64
N ALA A 971 26.13 71.53 -19.41
CA ALA A 971 26.45 72.51 -20.45
C ALA A 971 27.42 71.95 -21.51
N ASP A 972 28.32 71.04 -21.14
CA ASP A 972 29.32 70.50 -22.06
C ASP A 972 28.73 69.52 -23.07
N LEU A 973 27.72 68.75 -22.69
CA LEU A 973 26.94 67.91 -23.62
C LEU A 973 26.24 68.74 -24.70
N ARG A 974 25.79 69.97 -24.38
CA ARG A 974 25.17 70.89 -25.37
C ARG A 974 26.17 71.41 -26.41
N ARG A 975 27.46 71.37 -26.11
CA ARG A 975 28.51 71.79 -27.06
C ARG A 975 28.97 70.62 -27.93
N ARG A 976 28.92 69.39 -27.40
CA ARG A 976 29.42 68.17 -28.05
C ARG A 976 28.39 67.47 -28.92
N ILE A 977 27.09 67.51 -28.56
CA ILE A 977 26.02 66.83 -29.30
C ILE A 977 25.27 67.84 -30.18
N HIS A 978 25.34 67.68 -31.49
CA HIS A 978 24.75 68.60 -32.47
C HIS A 978 23.22 68.49 -32.60
N ALA A 979 22.68 67.27 -32.61
CA ALA A 979 21.23 67.03 -32.66
C ALA A 979 20.60 67.27 -31.29
N GLN A 980 19.75 68.29 -31.15
CA GLN A 980 19.19 68.71 -29.87
C GLN A 980 17.67 68.89 -29.93
N LEU A 981 16.99 68.39 -28.91
CA LEU A 981 15.61 68.69 -28.60
C LEU A 981 15.58 69.58 -27.35
N GLU A 982 15.32 70.87 -27.54
CA GLU A 982 15.25 71.86 -26.48
C GLU A 982 13.80 72.01 -25.97
N VAL A 983 13.61 71.80 -24.67
CA VAL A 983 12.34 72.06 -23.98
C VAL A 983 12.38 73.47 -23.38
N VAL A 984 11.64 74.40 -24.00
CA VAL A 984 11.54 75.80 -23.58
C VAL A 984 10.32 75.99 -22.69
N LYS A 985 10.53 76.42 -21.44
CA LYS A 985 9.46 76.70 -20.49
C LYS A 985 8.87 78.10 -20.73
N GLY A 986 7.56 78.19 -20.96
CA GLY A 986 6.83 79.44 -21.14
C GLY A 986 5.71 79.66 -20.10
N ARG A 987 5.06 80.84 -20.15
CA ARG A 987 3.91 81.18 -19.29
C ARG A 987 2.64 80.40 -19.63
N SER A 988 2.53 79.89 -20.86
CA SER A 988 1.39 79.13 -21.39
C SER A 988 1.70 77.64 -21.55
N GLY A 989 2.61 77.12 -20.72
CA GLY A 989 3.15 75.76 -20.84
C GLY A 989 4.52 75.70 -21.53
N SER A 990 5.00 74.49 -21.75
CA SER A 990 6.29 74.22 -22.40
C SER A 990 6.13 74.02 -23.91
N VAL A 991 7.19 74.35 -24.66
CA VAL A 991 7.28 74.19 -26.11
C VAL A 991 8.57 73.43 -26.44
N LEU A 992 8.51 72.56 -27.45
CA LEU A 992 9.65 71.81 -27.98
C LEU A 992 10.27 72.57 -29.16
N ARG A 993 11.59 72.66 -29.18
CA ARG A 993 12.36 73.19 -30.30
C ARG A 993 13.44 72.20 -30.69
N GLN A 994 13.35 71.70 -31.91
CA GLN A 994 14.38 70.86 -32.50
C GLN A 994 15.47 71.76 -33.10
N ARG A 995 16.73 71.49 -32.79
CA ARG A 995 17.90 72.17 -33.35
C ARG A 995 18.82 71.11 -33.94
N GLY A 996 19.09 71.21 -35.23
CA GLY A 996 19.95 70.29 -35.94
C GLY A 996 19.90 70.57 -37.45
N HIS A 997 20.96 71.19 -37.95
CA HIS A 997 21.55 71.00 -39.27
C HIS A 997 23.03 71.33 -39.13
#